data_AF-A0A4R9JUD7-F1
#
_entry.id   AF-A0A4R9JUD7-F1
#
_cell.length_a   1.000
_cell.length_b   1.000
_cell.length_c   1.000
_cell.angle_alpha   90.00
_cell.angle_beta   90.00
_cell.angle_gamma   90.00
#
_symmetry.space_group_name_H-M   'P 1'
#
loop_
_entity.id
_entity.type
_entity.pdbx_description
1 polymer ?
#
loop_
_entity_poly.entity_id
_entity_poly.type
_entity_poly.pdbx_seq_one_letter_code
_entity_poly.pdbx_strand_id
1 'polypeptide(L)'
;MNIELKKKIRISQILLTLGAFEFFGPILRDTNSSHLLNPEWVGHARFHLMWCIALWGSLGIYSLILIWRKTTADTGNLYTVIYLQFLNALAFWTSTLLSDFFGGDIFDAKIHTSIGAINENILVFTLLSLFLLFNFWLLKRKIDPFLKDKISTRESNQSKHETQVLISGAGPAGMIAAIYLSKLGIKNILIERRGEIQSHPKAHELSARSLEILRTLGIPVEDLIKEASDSETASRILFCNTINDEIGRIDLNKEEIRKKYNFHLESQTPFLNLSQTELERVLRKYLSKISLTTILLEHQWISALEKDGNVHSEILDRKTGDTLEIKSKYLICADGARSDARAHLGINMSGPERIQDVVNAYFTNDMTSIVKTKAKLYWIFNPQAPGVFIAHHPKKRWVYHHAVETRSQKIESFDEEYFQKKMRIAMGLKDDFKFKIESISNWRMSAQIADRFRKGNIFLIGDAAHRFPPTGGLGMNSGIGDAQNLSWKIASVLKGEGKESLLETYEAERMPILKENCKQSLKNWKKILEIPKSLGLSPFLGKMMDRFLHGRIVRWLPKDWISNFDEAIRKDATAKLVKNKLNPKNMLKAARAIANQIGHFDRIGLDLGYRYQSSQPSSDIHPESSVSIYRASTAIGARFPHFWLDENKKISSHSLLSPTQFTLLVFKNSVHLKFWESLKSEDGMQMNFEIQTIPELSETARLTIDIGTDGALLLRPDGHVAWKIKNVLDDNQVRSEFLEVTHSILDPKLSRTSQVEKIRKGKIKMLTLSILILLPILLFTIYLFRPLTHKPAPATFKALSLSEGRFESFVAKPSHIYGMGLVYSKHIIETAASFDPAIPPPIFKKEIQSLNQNAEGVVLPEGKILYDAIMAFEPELKENESLTNLNLLPLLDYEVELAFVILKDIEKADLEKPEFAPQLGYFIANDLSARSLAVFGEGKRNKAEYWGVSKSFKGFLPISKKMWIPNVHLTNSLPDIKLETYVNGNLRQSENTVNMIYTPKEMLRFIQNKYPDAKLKKGDIVITGTPGGVALSTPKALARLFDLLNLSRFTKLKLLLKKENPRFLQIGDEVLVRGVGLGEVKVIIR
;
A
#
# COMPACT_ATOMS: atom_id res chain seq x y z
N MET A 1 -1.13 30.57 -29.44
CA MET A 1 0.07 29.97 -30.08
C MET A 1 0.07 30.34 -31.55
N ASN A 2 1.07 31.10 -32.02
CA ASN A 2 1.21 31.57 -33.41
C ASN A 2 1.07 30.38 -34.38
N ILE A 3 0.32 30.55 -35.48
CA ILE A 3 0.10 29.53 -36.53
C ILE A 3 1.45 28.99 -37.03
N GLU A 4 2.46 29.84 -37.14
CA GLU A 4 3.80 29.46 -37.61
C GLU A 4 4.55 28.56 -36.60
N LEU A 5 4.43 28.82 -35.29
CA LEU A 5 5.00 27.98 -34.24
C LEU A 5 4.29 26.63 -34.16
N LYS A 6 2.96 26.62 -34.32
CA LYS A 6 2.19 25.37 -34.42
C LYS A 6 2.67 24.52 -35.61
N LYS A 7 2.96 25.16 -36.74
CA LYS A 7 3.53 24.48 -37.92
C LYS A 7 4.92 23.91 -37.62
N LYS A 8 5.84 24.68 -37.02
CA LYS A 8 7.21 24.22 -36.69
C LYS A 8 7.21 23.08 -35.67
N ILE A 9 6.39 23.15 -34.62
CA ILE A 9 6.24 22.05 -33.65
C ILE A 9 5.65 20.81 -34.32
N ARG A 10 4.61 20.97 -35.17
CA ARG A 10 4.06 19.85 -35.94
C ARG A 10 5.10 19.22 -36.87
N ILE A 11 5.93 20.01 -37.54
CA ILE A 11 7.02 19.49 -38.39
C ILE A 11 7.98 18.66 -37.54
N SER A 12 8.40 19.15 -36.37
CA SER A 12 9.27 18.37 -35.47
C SER A 12 8.59 17.10 -34.95
N GLN A 13 7.31 17.15 -34.58
CA GLN A 13 6.55 15.97 -34.16
C GLN A 13 6.45 14.92 -35.27
N ILE A 14 6.21 15.35 -36.52
CA ILE A 14 6.16 14.45 -37.68
C ILE A 14 7.54 13.80 -37.89
N LEU A 15 8.61 14.58 -37.89
CA LEU A 15 9.96 14.06 -38.11
C LEU A 15 10.40 13.10 -36.98
N LEU A 16 10.09 13.41 -35.72
CA LEU A 16 10.37 12.51 -34.59
C LEU A 16 9.49 11.27 -34.60
N THR A 17 8.28 11.35 -35.14
CA THR A 17 7.42 10.18 -35.36
C THR A 17 8.04 9.25 -36.40
N LEU A 18 8.57 9.79 -37.50
CA LEU A 18 9.33 9.01 -38.49
C LEU A 18 10.55 8.34 -37.86
N GLY A 19 11.31 9.06 -37.02
CA GLY A 19 12.43 8.47 -36.28
C GLY A 19 12.00 7.40 -35.28
N ALA A 20 10.82 7.51 -34.65
CA ALA A 20 10.36 6.54 -33.66
C ALA A 20 9.96 5.20 -34.29
N PHE A 21 9.64 5.17 -35.59
CA PHE A 21 9.32 3.92 -36.29
C PHE A 21 10.52 2.97 -36.41
N GLU A 22 11.73 3.50 -36.33
CA GLU A 22 12.98 2.72 -36.33
C GLU A 22 13.02 1.68 -35.21
N PHE A 23 12.50 2.03 -34.01
CA PHE A 23 12.43 1.11 -32.87
C PHE A 23 11.62 -0.17 -33.14
N PHE A 24 10.79 -0.17 -34.17
CA PHE A 24 10.00 -1.33 -34.58
C PHE A 24 10.66 -2.12 -35.73
N GLY A 25 11.72 -1.61 -36.34
CA GLY A 25 12.50 -2.28 -37.38
C GLY A 25 12.99 -3.68 -36.96
N PRO A 26 13.63 -3.83 -35.78
CA PRO A 26 14.07 -5.14 -35.28
C PRO A 26 12.93 -6.16 -35.11
N ILE A 27 11.73 -5.72 -34.74
CA ILE A 27 10.56 -6.63 -34.63
C ILE A 27 10.25 -7.25 -35.99
N LEU A 28 10.30 -6.46 -37.06
CA LEU A 28 9.97 -6.92 -38.41
C LEU A 28 11.12 -7.72 -39.05
N ARG A 29 12.38 -7.34 -38.78
CA ARG A 29 13.55 -7.93 -39.45
C ARG A 29 14.15 -9.11 -38.71
N ASP A 30 14.06 -9.15 -37.38
CA ASP A 30 14.73 -10.18 -36.58
C ASP A 30 13.77 -11.30 -36.15
N THR A 31 12.45 -11.14 -36.41
CA THR A 31 11.44 -12.18 -36.19
C THR A 31 11.29 -13.08 -37.42
N ASN A 32 12.36 -13.77 -37.80
CA ASN A 32 12.37 -14.72 -38.92
C ASN A 32 13.24 -15.95 -38.61
N SER A 33 13.27 -16.89 -39.56
CA SER A 33 13.99 -18.15 -39.44
C SER A 33 15.52 -18.03 -39.47
N SER A 34 16.09 -16.87 -39.83
CA SER A 34 17.55 -16.64 -39.75
C SER A 34 18.00 -16.08 -38.40
N HIS A 35 17.10 -15.44 -37.63
CA HIS A 35 17.39 -14.80 -36.34
C HIS A 35 16.59 -15.41 -35.17
N LEU A 36 15.53 -14.75 -34.68
CA LEU A 36 14.81 -15.16 -33.47
C LEU A 36 14.21 -16.57 -33.58
N LEU A 37 13.75 -16.95 -34.77
CA LEU A 37 13.17 -18.26 -35.05
C LEU A 37 14.21 -19.25 -35.61
N ASN A 38 15.49 -18.90 -35.61
CA ASN A 38 16.56 -19.79 -36.05
C ASN A 38 16.69 -20.99 -35.09
N PRO A 39 16.45 -22.23 -35.57
CA PRO A 39 16.50 -23.41 -34.71
C PRO A 39 17.93 -23.73 -34.23
N GLU A 40 18.96 -23.28 -34.96
CA GLU A 40 20.38 -23.52 -34.65
C GLU A 40 20.89 -22.65 -33.49
N TRP A 41 20.24 -21.52 -33.20
CA TRP A 41 20.64 -20.66 -32.08
C TRP A 41 20.24 -21.29 -30.74
N VAL A 42 21.18 -21.31 -29.78
CA VAL A 42 20.89 -21.76 -28.42
C VAL A 42 19.72 -20.96 -27.83
N GLY A 43 18.83 -21.62 -27.08
CA GLY A 43 17.60 -21.00 -26.57
C GLY A 43 17.84 -19.72 -25.76
N HIS A 44 19.00 -19.61 -25.10
CA HIS A 44 19.40 -18.42 -24.36
C HIS A 44 19.71 -17.21 -25.27
N ALA A 45 20.34 -17.41 -26.43
CA ALA A 45 20.60 -16.33 -27.38
C ALA A 45 19.29 -15.80 -27.99
N ARG A 46 18.37 -16.71 -28.33
CA ARG A 46 17.00 -16.33 -28.77
C ARG A 46 16.24 -15.57 -27.68
N PHE A 47 16.40 -15.93 -26.42
CA PHE A 47 15.83 -15.18 -25.30
C PHE A 47 16.38 -13.75 -25.22
N HIS A 48 17.71 -13.56 -25.33
CA HIS A 48 18.31 -12.23 -25.33
C HIS A 48 17.84 -11.39 -26.52
N LEU A 49 17.75 -11.98 -27.72
CA LEU A 49 17.22 -11.30 -28.89
C LEU A 49 15.75 -10.88 -28.69
N MET A 50 14.90 -11.78 -28.19
CA MET A 50 13.50 -11.44 -27.87
C MET A 50 13.40 -10.33 -26.82
N TRP A 51 14.26 -10.35 -25.80
CA TRP A 51 14.32 -9.30 -24.79
C TRP A 51 14.70 -7.95 -25.42
N CYS A 52 15.71 -7.92 -26.29
CA CYS A 52 16.08 -6.71 -27.03
C CYS A 52 14.92 -6.21 -27.90
N ILE A 53 14.28 -7.08 -28.68
CA ILE A 53 13.12 -6.74 -29.52
C ILE A 53 11.98 -6.13 -28.68
N ALA A 54 11.66 -6.71 -27.53
CA ALA A 54 10.62 -6.21 -26.63
C ALA A 54 10.98 -4.86 -25.98
N LEU A 55 12.26 -4.67 -25.63
CA LEU A 55 12.77 -3.40 -25.10
C LEU A 55 12.64 -2.29 -26.15
N TRP A 56 13.11 -2.52 -27.38
CA TRP A 56 13.02 -1.54 -28.46
C TRP A 56 11.57 -1.20 -28.80
N GLY A 57 10.69 -2.20 -28.94
CA GLY A 57 9.26 -1.97 -29.17
C GLY A 57 8.62 -1.12 -28.07
N SER A 58 9.00 -1.34 -26.81
CA SER A 58 8.50 -0.54 -25.67
C SER A 58 8.99 0.90 -25.72
N LEU A 59 10.25 1.14 -26.08
CA LEU A 59 10.82 2.48 -26.25
C LEU A 59 10.20 3.22 -27.44
N GLY A 60 9.88 2.52 -28.53
CA GLY A 60 9.15 3.07 -29.67
C GLY A 60 7.74 3.54 -29.30
N ILE A 61 6.96 2.69 -28.61
CA ILE A 61 5.62 3.05 -28.14
C ILE A 61 5.69 4.24 -27.17
N TYR A 62 6.64 4.21 -26.23
CA TYR A 62 6.84 5.30 -25.28
C TYR A 62 7.19 6.61 -25.98
N SER A 63 8.06 6.57 -26.99
CA SER A 63 8.41 7.74 -27.81
C SER A 63 7.20 8.31 -28.54
N LEU A 64 6.36 7.47 -29.16
CA LEU A 64 5.12 7.91 -29.83
C LEU A 64 4.14 8.56 -28.85
N ILE A 65 4.00 8.01 -27.64
CA ILE A 65 3.18 8.60 -26.57
C ILE A 65 3.72 9.99 -26.22
N LEU A 66 5.03 10.13 -26.01
CA LEU A 66 5.64 11.42 -25.65
C LEU A 66 5.51 12.48 -26.76
N ILE A 67 5.66 12.09 -28.04
CA ILE A 67 5.54 13.01 -29.18
C ILE A 67 4.13 13.62 -29.26
N TRP A 68 3.08 12.80 -29.04
CA TRP A 68 1.68 13.18 -29.30
C TRP A 68 0.84 13.47 -28.05
N ARG A 69 1.41 13.35 -26.84
CA ARG A 69 0.74 13.73 -25.59
C ARG A 69 0.41 15.23 -25.62
N LYS A 70 -0.87 15.58 -25.44
CA LYS A 70 -1.32 16.98 -25.35
C LYS A 70 -0.73 17.63 -24.09
N THR A 71 0.37 18.36 -24.24
CA THR A 71 0.89 19.30 -23.24
C THR A 71 1.03 20.68 -23.86
N THR A 72 0.68 21.69 -23.09
CA THR A 72 0.83 23.11 -23.43
C THR A 72 2.31 23.48 -23.45
N ALA A 73 2.82 23.87 -24.63
CA ALA A 73 4.04 24.65 -24.87
C ALA A 73 5.40 24.20 -24.28
N ASP A 74 5.52 23.02 -23.65
CA ASP A 74 6.80 22.47 -23.19
C ASP A 74 7.41 21.50 -24.22
N THR A 75 8.61 21.82 -24.73
CA THR A 75 9.37 20.99 -25.68
C THR A 75 10.14 19.85 -25.00
N GLY A 76 10.11 19.73 -23.66
CA GLY A 76 10.84 18.71 -22.90
C GLY A 76 10.55 17.27 -23.33
N ASN A 77 9.31 16.96 -23.72
CA ASN A 77 8.97 15.65 -24.27
C ASN A 77 9.69 15.36 -25.59
N LEU A 78 9.83 16.36 -26.47
CA LEU A 78 10.51 16.21 -27.77
C LEU A 78 12.02 16.04 -27.57
N TYR A 79 12.62 16.75 -26.61
CA TYR A 79 14.02 16.56 -26.24
C TYR A 79 14.31 15.17 -25.67
N THR A 80 13.40 14.65 -24.84
CA THR A 80 13.50 13.29 -24.31
C THR A 80 13.49 12.25 -25.44
N VAL A 81 12.60 12.42 -26.43
CA VAL A 81 12.52 11.55 -27.60
C VAL A 81 13.77 11.63 -28.46
N ILE A 82 14.32 12.83 -28.69
CA ILE A 82 15.59 13.00 -29.40
C ILE A 82 16.73 12.27 -28.68
N TYR A 83 16.79 12.36 -27.36
CA TYR A 83 17.82 11.67 -26.58
C TYR A 83 17.73 10.15 -26.72
N LEU A 84 16.51 9.59 -26.65
CA LEU A 84 16.29 8.16 -26.84
C LEU A 84 16.68 7.68 -28.25
N GLN A 85 16.29 8.42 -29.29
CA GLN A 85 16.66 8.12 -30.67
C GLN A 85 18.17 8.30 -30.91
N PHE A 86 18.80 9.30 -30.28
CA PHE A 86 20.25 9.49 -30.33
C PHE A 86 21.02 8.33 -29.70
N LEU A 87 20.59 7.84 -28.53
CA LEU A 87 21.21 6.67 -27.91
C LEU A 87 21.10 5.43 -28.79
N ASN A 88 19.98 5.26 -29.48
CA ASN A 88 19.79 4.16 -30.43
C ASN A 88 20.75 4.27 -31.63
N ALA A 89 20.81 5.44 -32.27
CA ALA A 89 21.74 5.69 -33.36
C ALA A 89 23.20 5.50 -32.93
N LEU A 90 23.57 5.97 -31.73
CA LEU A 90 24.90 5.79 -31.16
C LEU A 90 25.21 4.30 -30.93
N ALA A 91 24.26 3.52 -30.44
CA ALA A 91 24.44 2.08 -30.24
C ALA A 91 24.68 1.35 -31.58
N PHE A 92 23.95 1.71 -32.64
CA PHE A 92 24.16 1.16 -33.98
C PHE A 92 25.55 1.50 -34.54
N TRP A 93 25.95 2.78 -34.49
CA TRP A 93 27.27 3.19 -35.00
C TRP A 93 28.41 2.60 -34.17
N THR A 94 28.25 2.47 -32.86
CA THR A 94 29.23 1.79 -32.00
C THR A 94 29.34 0.31 -32.37
N SER A 95 28.20 -0.37 -32.60
CA SER A 95 28.18 -1.78 -33.02
C SER A 95 28.80 -1.98 -34.40
N THR A 96 28.57 -1.03 -35.32
CA THR A 96 29.19 -0.99 -36.66
C THR A 96 30.71 -0.86 -36.56
N LEU A 97 31.19 0.07 -35.73
CA LEU A 97 32.64 0.29 -35.54
C LEU A 97 33.34 -0.89 -34.85
N LEU A 98 32.62 -1.64 -34.02
CA LEU A 98 33.15 -2.79 -33.31
C LEU A 98 32.90 -4.12 -34.03
N SER A 99 32.23 -4.10 -35.19
CA SER A 99 31.76 -5.32 -35.88
C SER A 99 32.89 -6.32 -36.15
N ASP A 100 34.05 -5.85 -36.62
CA ASP A 100 35.24 -6.66 -36.85
C ASP A 100 35.75 -7.38 -35.58
N PHE A 101 35.59 -6.78 -34.39
CA PHE A 101 36.06 -7.36 -33.13
C PHE A 101 35.29 -8.61 -32.69
N PHE A 102 34.03 -8.74 -33.11
CA PHE A 102 33.18 -9.88 -32.78
C PHE A 102 32.73 -10.66 -34.02
N GLY A 103 33.37 -10.43 -35.17
CA GLY A 103 33.04 -11.09 -36.43
C GLY A 103 31.62 -10.81 -36.93
N GLY A 104 31.07 -9.64 -36.58
CA GLY A 104 29.75 -9.21 -37.04
C GLY A 104 29.82 -8.68 -38.47
N ASP A 105 28.82 -9.01 -39.29
CA ASP A 105 28.62 -8.37 -40.59
C ASP A 105 27.34 -7.52 -40.54
N ILE A 106 27.42 -6.31 -41.10
CA ILE A 106 26.31 -5.35 -41.16
C ILE A 106 25.45 -5.65 -42.40
N PHE A 107 25.94 -6.51 -43.30
CA PHE A 107 25.30 -6.90 -44.53
C PHE A 107 25.11 -8.42 -44.60
N ASP A 108 23.87 -8.83 -44.83
CA ASP A 108 23.53 -10.19 -45.25
C ASP A 108 22.79 -10.09 -46.59
N ALA A 109 23.42 -10.55 -47.67
CA ALA A 109 22.87 -10.50 -49.01
C ALA A 109 21.54 -11.27 -49.17
N LYS A 110 21.18 -12.14 -48.22
CA LYS A 110 19.90 -12.89 -48.24
C LYS A 110 18.73 -12.10 -47.68
N ILE A 111 18.98 -11.04 -46.91
CA ILE A 111 17.97 -10.32 -46.12
C ILE A 111 17.98 -8.80 -46.41
N HIS A 112 19.15 -8.24 -46.72
CA HIS A 112 19.34 -6.80 -46.88
C HIS A 112 19.46 -6.40 -48.35
N THR A 113 18.73 -5.36 -48.75
CA THR A 113 18.86 -4.75 -50.08
C THR A 113 19.92 -3.65 -50.08
N SER A 114 20.57 -3.39 -51.22
CA SER A 114 21.46 -2.26 -51.40
C SER A 114 20.85 -1.26 -52.39
N ILE A 115 21.10 0.03 -52.16
CA ILE A 115 20.81 1.08 -53.14
C ILE A 115 22.17 1.52 -53.69
N GLY A 116 22.53 1.02 -54.87
CA GLY A 116 23.88 1.15 -55.40
C GLY A 116 24.90 0.38 -54.55
N ALA A 117 25.98 1.05 -54.13
CA ALA A 117 27.05 0.48 -53.31
C ALA A 117 26.83 0.67 -51.78
N ILE A 118 25.71 1.24 -51.36
CA ILE A 118 25.45 1.56 -49.95
C ILE A 118 24.45 0.56 -49.34
N ASN A 119 24.84 -0.02 -48.21
CA ASN A 119 24.00 -0.90 -47.39
C ASN A 119 22.79 -0.12 -46.85
N GLU A 120 21.59 -0.70 -46.95
CA GLU A 120 20.34 -0.08 -46.49
C GLU A 120 20.33 0.31 -45.01
N ASN A 121 20.95 -0.46 -44.11
CA ASN A 121 21.03 -0.12 -42.68
C ASN A 121 21.91 1.11 -42.51
N ILE A 122 23.05 1.17 -43.21
CA ILE A 122 23.91 2.36 -43.21
C ILE A 122 23.12 3.57 -43.73
N LEU A 123 22.38 3.42 -44.84
CA LEU A 123 21.57 4.49 -45.40
C LEU A 123 20.47 4.98 -44.43
N VAL A 124 19.71 4.06 -43.83
CA VAL A 124 18.62 4.36 -42.88
C VAL A 124 19.17 5.06 -41.65
N PHE A 125 20.23 4.54 -41.03
CA PHE A 125 20.81 5.14 -39.83
C PHE A 125 21.55 6.45 -40.13
N THR A 126 22.10 6.64 -41.33
CA THR A 126 22.62 7.95 -41.78
C THR A 126 21.50 8.96 -41.91
N LEU A 127 20.38 8.62 -42.59
CA LEU A 127 19.23 9.51 -42.72
C LEU A 127 18.60 9.83 -41.36
N LEU A 128 18.50 8.84 -40.47
CA LEU A 128 18.00 9.03 -39.12
C LEU A 128 18.90 9.96 -38.30
N SER A 129 20.22 9.78 -38.39
CA SER A 129 21.19 10.66 -37.72
C SER A 129 21.07 12.11 -38.23
N LEU A 130 20.87 12.29 -39.54
CA LEU A 130 20.63 13.61 -40.14
C LEU A 130 19.30 14.21 -39.69
N PHE A 131 18.22 13.42 -39.63
CA PHE A 131 16.92 13.88 -39.10
C PHE A 131 17.00 14.24 -37.61
N LEU A 132 17.80 13.53 -36.82
CA LEU A 132 18.04 13.85 -35.41
C LEU A 132 18.78 15.17 -35.25
N LEU A 133 19.87 15.36 -36.01
CA LEU A 133 20.61 16.61 -36.01
C LEU A 133 19.74 17.79 -36.48
N PHE A 134 18.93 17.58 -37.52
CA PHE A 134 17.99 18.58 -38.00
C PHE A 134 16.88 18.89 -36.99
N ASN A 135 16.28 17.89 -36.33
CA ASN A 135 15.28 18.11 -35.27
C ASN A 135 15.87 18.83 -34.07
N PHE A 136 17.07 18.44 -33.64
CA PHE A 136 17.78 19.10 -32.56
C PHE A 136 18.08 20.56 -32.93
N TRP A 137 18.52 20.83 -34.16
CA TRP A 137 18.70 22.18 -34.67
C TRP A 137 17.38 22.95 -34.73
N LEU A 138 16.31 22.35 -35.27
CA LEU A 138 14.99 22.97 -35.41
C LEU A 138 14.43 23.35 -34.03
N LEU A 139 14.53 22.46 -33.05
CA LEU A 139 14.14 22.75 -31.66
C LEU A 139 15.03 23.86 -31.09
N LYS A 140 16.35 23.69 -31.08
CA LYS A 140 17.27 24.61 -30.39
C LYS A 140 17.41 25.99 -31.04
N ARG A 141 17.25 26.09 -32.37
CA ARG A 141 17.50 27.33 -33.15
C ARG A 141 16.24 27.98 -33.73
N LYS A 142 15.13 27.26 -33.90
CA LYS A 142 13.91 27.80 -34.53
C LYS A 142 12.67 27.75 -33.63
N ILE A 143 12.60 26.83 -32.66
CA ILE A 143 11.46 26.70 -31.75
C ILE A 143 11.80 27.29 -30.38
N ASP A 144 12.90 26.88 -29.75
CA ASP A 144 13.35 27.37 -28.44
C ASP A 144 13.64 28.87 -28.43
N PRO A 145 14.26 29.47 -29.46
CA PRO A 145 14.41 30.92 -29.52
C PRO A 145 13.09 31.64 -29.74
N PHE A 146 12.09 31.02 -30.37
CA PHE A 146 10.75 31.61 -30.54
C PHE A 146 9.91 31.50 -29.25
N LEU A 147 10.15 30.45 -28.45
CA LEU A 147 9.65 30.32 -27.09
C LEU A 147 10.34 31.29 -26.15
N LYS A 148 11.65 31.53 -26.32
CA LYS A 148 12.45 32.52 -25.58
C LYS A 148 12.19 33.97 -26.02
N ASP A 149 11.94 34.25 -27.30
CA ASP A 149 11.69 35.60 -27.81
C ASP A 149 10.29 36.08 -27.47
N LYS A 150 9.32 35.18 -27.26
CA LYS A 150 8.06 35.56 -26.60
C LYS A 150 8.17 35.77 -25.08
N ILE A 151 9.28 35.32 -24.48
CA ILE A 151 9.64 35.61 -23.09
C ILE A 151 10.45 36.93 -23.02
N SER A 152 11.17 37.33 -24.07
CA SER A 152 11.96 38.58 -24.10
C SER A 152 11.24 39.78 -24.73
N THR A 153 10.28 39.62 -25.67
CA THR A 153 9.48 40.73 -26.21
C THR A 153 8.10 40.88 -25.57
N ARG A 154 7.98 40.51 -24.29
CA ARG A 154 6.97 41.05 -23.35
C ARG A 154 7.60 41.93 -22.28
N GLU A 155 8.87 42.31 -22.45
CA GLU A 155 9.54 43.34 -21.67
C GLU A 155 9.29 44.73 -22.27
N SER A 156 8.05 45.22 -22.16
CA SER A 156 7.79 46.66 -22.09
C SER A 156 6.38 46.87 -21.59
N ASN A 157 6.27 47.36 -20.35
CA ASN A 157 5.07 47.66 -19.56
C ASN A 157 4.39 46.49 -18.84
N GLN A 158 5.02 45.95 -17.79
CA GLN A 158 4.28 45.28 -16.71
C GLN A 158 5.02 45.49 -15.38
N SER A 159 4.31 46.01 -14.38
CA SER A 159 4.81 46.32 -13.05
C SER A 159 5.31 45.04 -12.35
N LYS A 160 6.62 44.91 -12.13
CA LYS A 160 7.20 43.83 -11.33
C LYS A 160 6.74 43.99 -9.88
N HIS A 161 5.87 43.11 -9.42
CA HIS A 161 5.49 43.03 -8.01
C HIS A 161 6.44 42.07 -7.29
N GLU A 162 7.16 42.55 -6.28
CA GLU A 162 8.08 41.76 -5.45
C GLU A 162 7.61 41.69 -4.00
N THR A 163 7.74 40.51 -3.40
CA THR A 163 7.37 40.24 -2.01
C THR A 163 8.27 39.18 -1.40
N GLN A 164 8.31 39.03 -0.07
CA GLN A 164 9.07 37.93 0.53
C GLN A 164 8.30 36.62 0.41
N VAL A 165 7.00 36.65 0.64
CA VAL A 165 6.13 35.46 0.54
C VAL A 165 4.91 35.75 -0.33
N LEU A 166 4.67 34.92 -1.33
CA LEU A 166 3.41 34.89 -2.06
C LEU A 166 2.52 33.80 -1.48
N ILE A 167 1.23 34.09 -1.29
CA ILE A 167 0.24 33.15 -0.77
C ILE A 167 -0.88 33.03 -1.80
N SER A 168 -1.09 31.82 -2.33
CA SER A 168 -2.14 31.53 -3.31
C SER A 168 -3.36 30.91 -2.62
N GLY A 169 -4.47 31.64 -2.59
CA GLY A 169 -5.75 31.23 -2.01
C GLY A 169 -6.06 31.93 -0.68
N ALA A 170 -7.17 32.67 -0.64
CA ALA A 170 -7.63 33.39 0.56
C ALA A 170 -8.69 32.63 1.34
N GLY A 171 -8.55 31.30 1.46
CA GLY A 171 -9.28 30.52 2.47
C GLY A 171 -8.70 30.73 3.89
N PRO A 172 -9.27 30.09 4.93
CA PRO A 172 -8.81 30.25 6.31
C PRO A 172 -7.31 29.98 6.49
N ALA A 173 -6.78 28.91 5.88
CA ALA A 173 -5.35 28.58 5.99
C ALA A 173 -4.45 29.67 5.40
N GLY A 174 -4.75 30.17 4.20
CA GLY A 174 -3.97 31.21 3.54
C GLY A 174 -4.05 32.57 4.25
N MET A 175 -5.24 32.95 4.72
CA MET A 175 -5.40 34.20 5.48
C MET A 175 -4.71 34.15 6.84
N ILE A 176 -4.75 33.02 7.55
CA ILE A 176 -4.00 32.86 8.80
C ILE A 176 -2.50 32.89 8.56
N ALA A 177 -2.01 32.29 7.46
CA ALA A 177 -0.61 32.37 7.09
C ALA A 177 -0.18 33.83 6.85
N ALA A 178 -0.99 34.61 6.12
CA ALA A 178 -0.74 36.03 5.83
C ALA A 178 -0.75 36.89 7.11
N ILE A 179 -1.75 36.72 7.98
CA ILE A 179 -1.83 37.41 9.28
C ILE A 179 -0.59 37.08 10.11
N TYR A 180 -0.23 35.80 10.21
CA TYR A 180 0.87 35.39 11.07
C TYR A 180 2.23 35.86 10.54
N LEU A 181 2.49 35.72 9.24
CA LEU A 181 3.69 36.27 8.60
C LEU A 181 3.81 37.77 8.83
N SER A 182 2.71 38.52 8.72
CA SER A 182 2.71 39.95 9.00
C SER A 182 2.99 40.27 10.47
N LYS A 183 2.41 39.51 11.40
CA LYS A 183 2.70 39.64 12.85
C LYS A 183 4.17 39.35 13.15
N LEU A 184 4.81 38.49 12.35
CA LEU A 184 6.24 38.19 12.39
C LEU A 184 7.10 39.23 11.65
N GLY A 185 6.51 40.26 11.04
CA GLY A 185 7.22 41.32 10.31
C GLY A 185 7.59 40.97 8.86
N ILE A 186 6.98 39.94 8.27
CA ILE A 186 7.27 39.48 6.90
C ILE A 186 6.25 40.05 5.91
N LYS A 187 6.74 40.77 4.90
CA LYS A 187 5.93 41.31 3.81
C LYS A 187 5.42 40.17 2.93
N ASN A 188 4.11 40.15 2.67
CA ASN A 188 3.50 39.11 1.86
C ASN A 188 2.43 39.65 0.90
N ILE A 189 2.21 38.92 -0.18
CA ILE A 189 1.08 39.16 -1.10
C ILE A 189 0.16 37.94 -1.01
N LEU A 190 -1.12 38.17 -0.72
CA LEU A 190 -2.16 37.15 -0.75
C LEU A 190 -3.02 37.34 -1.99
N ILE A 191 -3.09 36.32 -2.84
CA ILE A 191 -3.91 36.33 -4.04
C ILE A 191 -5.13 35.41 -3.89
N GLU A 192 -6.25 35.81 -4.48
CA GLU A 192 -7.47 35.01 -4.53
C GLU A 192 -8.16 35.20 -5.87
N ARG A 193 -8.55 34.10 -6.51
CA ARG A 193 -9.19 34.13 -7.83
C ARG A 193 -10.61 34.71 -7.81
N ARG A 194 -11.24 34.87 -6.65
CA ARG A 194 -12.60 35.41 -6.49
C ARG A 194 -12.55 36.85 -5.98
N GLY A 195 -13.52 37.68 -6.40
CA GLY A 195 -13.70 39.04 -5.84
C GLY A 195 -14.44 39.04 -4.51
N GLU A 196 -15.41 38.15 -4.40
CA GLU A 196 -16.31 38.01 -3.25
C GLU A 196 -16.05 36.71 -2.48
N ILE A 197 -16.35 36.73 -1.18
CA ILE A 197 -16.35 35.52 -0.35
C ILE A 197 -17.52 34.63 -0.79
N GLN A 198 -17.31 33.31 -0.84
CA GLN A 198 -18.38 32.39 -1.19
C GLN A 198 -19.52 32.44 -0.16
N SER A 199 -20.74 32.66 -0.64
CA SER A 199 -21.95 32.70 0.19
C SER A 199 -22.36 31.32 0.69
N HIS A 200 -22.14 30.27 -0.10
CA HIS A 200 -22.50 28.90 0.27
C HIS A 200 -21.63 28.40 1.44
N PRO A 201 -22.22 28.09 2.61
CA PRO A 201 -21.45 27.68 3.79
C PRO A 201 -20.69 26.37 3.57
N LYS A 202 -19.49 26.29 4.16
CA LYS A 202 -18.61 25.09 4.09
C LYS A 202 -18.38 24.52 5.48
N ALA A 203 -17.12 24.49 5.94
CA ALA A 203 -16.80 24.10 7.30
C ALA A 203 -17.52 25.02 8.30
N HIS A 204 -17.76 24.52 9.51
CA HIS A 204 -18.53 25.25 10.51
C HIS A 204 -18.04 25.10 11.93
N GLU A 205 -17.05 24.24 12.18
CA GLU A 205 -16.58 23.95 13.54
C GLU A 205 -15.14 24.41 13.70
N LEU A 206 -14.93 25.35 14.60
CA LEU A 206 -13.60 25.74 15.09
C LEU A 206 -13.29 24.94 16.35
N SER A 207 -12.18 24.21 16.33
CA SER A 207 -11.71 23.43 17.47
C SER A 207 -11.03 24.32 18.53
N ALA A 208 -10.85 23.76 19.73
CA ALA A 208 -10.12 24.41 20.82
C ALA A 208 -8.74 24.92 20.35
N ARG A 209 -8.00 24.09 19.61
CA ARG A 209 -6.68 24.47 19.11
C ARG A 209 -6.71 25.63 18.14
N SER A 210 -7.69 25.66 17.23
CA SER A 210 -7.82 26.79 16.31
C SER A 210 -8.18 28.08 17.03
N LEU A 211 -9.08 28.03 18.03
CA LEU A 211 -9.45 29.21 18.81
C LEU A 211 -8.25 29.78 19.58
N GLU A 212 -7.39 28.92 20.12
CA GLU A 212 -6.15 29.36 20.76
C GLU A 212 -5.19 30.00 19.76
N ILE A 213 -5.01 29.41 18.57
CA ILE A 213 -4.18 30.00 17.51
C ILE A 213 -4.70 31.39 17.15
N LEU A 214 -6.02 31.53 16.95
CA LEU A 214 -6.64 32.83 16.64
C LEU A 214 -6.37 33.85 17.75
N ARG A 215 -6.52 33.46 19.03
CA ARG A 215 -6.22 34.32 20.18
C ARG A 215 -4.74 34.74 20.22
N THR A 216 -3.83 33.80 20.03
CA THR A 216 -2.38 34.04 19.98
C THR A 216 -2.00 35.00 18.85
N LEU A 217 -2.73 34.96 17.72
CA LEU A 217 -2.53 35.92 16.63
C LEU A 217 -3.18 37.29 16.89
N GLY A 218 -3.97 37.43 17.96
CA GLY A 218 -4.65 38.67 18.34
C GLY A 218 -5.99 38.87 17.62
N ILE A 219 -6.61 37.80 17.12
CA ILE A 219 -7.94 37.83 16.53
C ILE A 219 -8.95 37.66 17.68
N PRO A 220 -9.75 38.68 18.01
CA PRO A 220 -10.73 38.63 19.10
C PRO A 220 -11.77 37.56 18.84
N VAL A 221 -11.86 36.60 19.76
CA VAL A 221 -12.83 35.49 19.66
C VAL A 221 -14.26 36.02 19.84
N GLU A 222 -14.43 37.16 20.50
CA GLU A 222 -15.69 37.85 20.72
C GLU A 222 -16.35 38.27 19.39
N ASP A 223 -15.55 38.66 18.39
CA ASP A 223 -16.06 38.98 17.06
C ASP A 223 -16.56 37.72 16.32
N LEU A 224 -15.94 36.57 16.60
CA LEU A 224 -16.36 35.28 16.05
C LEU A 224 -17.66 34.80 16.72
N ILE A 225 -17.78 34.98 18.04
CA ILE A 225 -18.96 34.57 18.82
C ILE A 225 -20.23 35.27 18.34
N LYS A 226 -20.15 36.55 17.95
CA LYS A 226 -21.29 37.33 17.43
C LYS A 226 -21.96 36.69 16.21
N GLU A 227 -21.20 35.98 15.39
CA GLU A 227 -21.68 35.32 14.17
C GLU A 227 -21.83 33.80 14.31
N ALA A 228 -21.35 33.22 15.42
CA ALA A 228 -21.48 31.81 15.75
C ALA A 228 -22.90 31.49 16.25
N SER A 229 -23.28 30.22 16.26
CA SER A 229 -24.46 29.80 17.00
C SER A 229 -24.21 29.89 18.52
N ASP A 230 -25.28 30.02 19.30
CA ASP A 230 -25.21 29.95 20.75
C ASP A 230 -24.63 28.61 21.25
N SER A 231 -24.14 28.61 22.51
CA SER A 231 -23.46 27.45 23.11
C SER A 231 -24.34 26.20 23.18
N GLU A 232 -25.65 26.37 23.42
CA GLU A 232 -26.59 25.25 23.49
C GLU A 232 -26.75 24.59 22.11
N THR A 233 -26.92 25.40 21.06
CA THR A 233 -26.93 24.91 19.69
C THR A 233 -25.60 24.25 19.34
N ALA A 234 -24.46 24.87 19.66
CA ALA A 234 -23.13 24.36 19.30
C ALA A 234 -22.75 23.03 19.97
N SER A 235 -23.33 22.69 21.13
CA SER A 235 -22.93 21.50 21.91
C SER A 235 -23.64 20.21 21.52
N ARG A 236 -24.78 20.28 20.83
CA ARG A 236 -25.65 19.12 20.63
C ARG A 236 -25.57 18.56 19.21
N ILE A 237 -25.61 17.23 19.14
CA ILE A 237 -25.71 16.44 17.93
C ILE A 237 -26.88 15.48 18.10
N LEU A 238 -27.88 15.60 17.23
CA LEU A 238 -29.10 14.81 17.29
C LEU A 238 -29.11 13.74 16.20
N PHE A 239 -29.68 12.60 16.56
CA PHE A 239 -29.96 11.49 15.67
C PHE A 239 -31.47 11.30 15.66
N CYS A 240 -32.09 11.42 14.49
CA CYS A 240 -33.53 11.54 14.39
C CYS A 240 -34.13 10.72 13.25
N ASN A 241 -35.41 10.43 13.38
CA ASN A 241 -36.24 10.01 12.26
C ASN A 241 -36.60 11.24 11.41
N THR A 242 -37.29 12.22 11.99
CA THR A 242 -37.43 13.59 11.45
C THR A 242 -36.82 14.58 12.43
N ILE A 243 -36.58 15.85 12.07
CA ILE A 243 -35.86 16.80 12.93
C ILE A 243 -36.43 16.93 14.36
N ASN A 244 -37.74 16.72 14.52
CA ASN A 244 -38.47 16.79 15.79
C ASN A 244 -38.85 15.42 16.38
N ASP A 245 -38.40 14.33 15.75
CA ASP A 245 -38.61 12.95 16.20
C ASP A 245 -37.26 12.31 16.58
N GLU A 246 -36.76 12.68 17.76
CA GLU A 246 -35.45 12.29 18.26
C GLU A 246 -35.38 10.78 18.59
N ILE A 247 -34.29 10.14 18.17
CA ILE A 247 -33.89 8.77 18.55
C ILE A 247 -32.90 8.83 19.72
N GLY A 248 -31.97 9.78 19.66
CA GLY A 248 -31.07 10.11 20.77
C GLY A 248 -30.13 11.25 20.39
N ARG A 249 -29.30 11.66 21.35
CA ARG A 249 -28.38 12.79 21.19
C ARG A 249 -27.03 12.57 21.87
N ILE A 250 -26.05 13.33 21.40
CA ILE A 250 -24.80 13.62 22.12
C ILE A 250 -24.86 15.09 22.53
N ASP A 251 -24.55 15.37 23.80
CA ASP A 251 -24.47 16.72 24.32
C ASP A 251 -23.08 16.96 24.93
N LEU A 252 -22.29 17.81 24.27
CA LEU A 252 -20.95 18.20 24.70
C LEU A 252 -20.98 19.15 25.91
N ASN A 253 -22.16 19.67 26.29
CA ASN A 253 -22.33 20.49 27.50
C ASN A 253 -22.55 19.65 28.77
N LYS A 254 -22.54 18.31 28.69
CA LYS A 254 -22.52 17.45 29.88
C LYS A 254 -21.36 17.83 30.80
N GLU A 255 -21.62 17.82 32.10
CA GLU A 255 -20.69 18.33 33.11
C GLU A 255 -19.32 17.67 33.05
N GLU A 256 -19.27 16.34 32.90
CA GLU A 256 -18.01 15.58 32.76
C GLU A 256 -17.16 16.05 31.58
N ILE A 257 -17.79 16.27 30.41
CA ILE A 257 -17.10 16.76 29.20
C ILE A 257 -16.64 18.20 29.42
N ARG A 258 -17.52 19.08 29.94
CA ARG A 258 -17.16 20.49 30.21
C ARG A 258 -16.01 20.60 31.21
N LYS A 259 -16.05 19.85 32.32
CA LYS A 259 -14.96 19.82 33.32
C LYS A 259 -13.64 19.42 32.69
N LYS A 260 -13.64 18.40 31.83
CA LYS A 260 -12.46 17.97 31.09
C LYS A 260 -11.89 19.06 30.18
N TYR A 261 -12.73 19.76 29.41
CA TYR A 261 -12.26 20.85 28.56
C TYR A 261 -11.76 22.06 29.38
N ASN A 262 -12.51 22.48 30.39
CA ASN A 262 -12.16 23.60 31.28
C ASN A 262 -10.86 23.36 32.06
N PHE A 263 -10.49 22.10 32.31
CA PHE A 263 -9.23 21.76 32.97
C PHE A 263 -8.01 22.02 32.05
N HIS A 264 -8.19 21.92 30.73
CA HIS A 264 -7.10 21.99 29.77
C HIS A 264 -7.09 23.24 28.89
N LEU A 265 -8.04 24.16 29.09
CA LEU A 265 -8.21 25.34 28.25
C LEU A 265 -8.50 26.57 29.11
N GLU A 266 -7.93 27.69 28.68
CA GLU A 266 -8.25 29.01 29.23
C GLU A 266 -9.71 29.39 28.96
N SER A 267 -10.23 29.06 27.78
CA SER A 267 -11.57 29.46 27.37
C SER A 267 -12.62 28.48 27.87
N GLN A 268 -13.69 29.02 28.44
CA GLN A 268 -14.91 28.26 28.78
C GLN A 268 -15.73 27.84 27.55
N THR A 269 -15.39 28.34 26.37
CA THR A 269 -16.04 28.00 25.09
C THR A 269 -15.04 27.22 24.24
N PRO A 270 -14.93 25.89 24.44
CA PRO A 270 -13.87 25.08 23.84
C PRO A 270 -14.00 24.84 22.33
N PHE A 271 -15.15 25.16 21.75
CA PHE A 271 -15.40 25.05 20.32
C PHE A 271 -16.42 26.11 19.91
N LEU A 272 -16.33 26.57 18.66
CA LEU A 272 -17.32 27.48 18.08
C LEU A 272 -17.93 26.87 16.83
N ASN A 273 -19.26 26.95 16.75
CA ASN A 273 -20.01 26.61 15.55
C ASN A 273 -20.21 27.90 14.73
N LEU A 274 -19.24 28.20 13.87
CA LEU A 274 -19.15 29.38 13.03
C LEU A 274 -18.90 28.95 11.58
N SER A 275 -19.75 29.37 10.65
CA SER A 275 -19.53 29.05 9.24
C SER A 275 -18.20 29.62 8.73
N GLN A 276 -17.55 28.89 7.83
CA GLN A 276 -16.32 29.30 7.19
C GLN A 276 -16.48 30.65 6.48
N THR A 277 -17.63 30.94 5.88
CA THR A 277 -17.94 32.23 5.25
C THR A 277 -17.81 33.39 6.25
N GLU A 278 -18.34 33.25 7.47
CA GLU A 278 -18.21 34.30 8.48
C GLU A 278 -16.80 34.39 9.05
N LEU A 279 -16.11 33.25 9.23
CA LEU A 279 -14.69 33.25 9.59
C LEU A 279 -13.86 34.00 8.53
N GLU A 280 -14.07 33.70 7.25
CA GLU A 280 -13.37 34.38 6.15
C GLU A 280 -13.66 35.88 6.14
N ARG A 281 -14.89 36.32 6.42
CA ARG A 281 -15.24 37.75 6.54
C ARG A 281 -14.49 38.42 7.68
N VAL A 282 -14.45 37.79 8.85
CA VAL A 282 -13.71 38.31 10.01
C VAL A 282 -12.23 38.40 9.67
N LEU A 283 -11.63 37.32 9.15
CA LEU A 283 -10.21 37.30 8.78
C LEU A 283 -9.86 38.37 7.73
N ARG A 284 -10.70 38.56 6.71
CA ARG A 284 -10.51 39.58 5.67
C ARG A 284 -10.60 41.00 6.24
N LYS A 285 -11.49 41.25 7.20
CA LYS A 285 -11.57 42.52 7.96
C LYS A 285 -10.32 42.79 8.80
N TYR A 286 -9.70 41.76 9.35
CA TYR A 286 -8.42 41.90 10.07
C TYR A 286 -7.25 42.12 9.12
N LEU A 287 -7.19 41.36 8.03
CA LEU A 287 -6.17 41.51 6.99
C LEU A 287 -6.18 42.89 6.33
N SER A 288 -7.34 43.49 6.10
CA SER A 288 -7.43 44.83 5.50
C SER A 288 -6.81 45.94 6.37
N LYS A 289 -6.53 45.67 7.64
CA LYS A 289 -5.87 46.61 8.57
C LYS A 289 -4.36 46.41 8.63
N ILE A 290 -3.82 45.36 8.00
CA ILE A 290 -2.40 45.01 8.06
C ILE A 290 -1.69 45.62 6.84
N SER A 291 -0.77 46.55 7.08
CA SER A 291 0.01 47.22 6.02
C SER A 291 1.04 46.32 5.33
N LEU A 292 1.50 45.26 6.00
CA LEU A 292 2.49 44.30 5.47
C LEU A 292 1.91 43.26 4.50
N THR A 293 0.59 43.18 4.38
CA THR A 293 -0.09 42.27 3.44
C THR A 293 -0.76 43.05 2.33
N THR A 294 -0.40 42.75 1.09
CA THR A 294 -1.20 43.20 -0.08
C THR A 294 -2.15 42.09 -0.48
N ILE A 295 -3.45 42.38 -0.58
CA ILE A 295 -4.46 41.42 -1.01
C ILE A 295 -4.85 41.72 -2.45
N LEU A 296 -4.67 40.77 -3.36
CA LEU A 296 -5.10 40.87 -4.75
C LEU A 296 -6.25 39.89 -5.00
N LEU A 297 -7.44 40.43 -5.18
CA LEU A 297 -8.65 39.66 -5.46
C LEU A 297 -8.90 39.58 -6.95
N GLU A 298 -9.61 38.56 -7.38
CA GLU A 298 -9.78 38.23 -8.81
C GLU A 298 -8.44 37.98 -9.51
N HIS A 299 -7.42 37.56 -8.75
CA HIS A 299 -6.10 37.20 -9.23
C HIS A 299 -5.89 35.70 -9.07
N GLN A 300 -5.79 35.00 -10.19
CA GLN A 300 -5.64 33.55 -10.21
C GLN A 300 -4.19 33.16 -10.46
N TRP A 301 -3.62 32.37 -9.56
CA TRP A 301 -2.33 31.72 -9.79
C TRP A 301 -2.42 30.74 -10.97
N ILE A 302 -1.45 30.79 -11.88
CA ILE A 302 -1.40 29.95 -13.09
C ILE A 302 -0.23 28.98 -13.05
N SER A 303 0.98 29.48 -12.81
CA SER A 303 2.20 28.68 -12.83
C SER A 303 3.28 29.32 -11.96
N ALA A 304 4.32 28.54 -11.63
CA ALA A 304 5.52 29.07 -10.99
C ALA A 304 6.79 28.40 -11.52
N LEU A 305 7.88 29.16 -11.58
CA LEU A 305 9.21 28.69 -11.88
C LEU A 305 10.16 29.13 -10.76
N GLU A 306 10.96 28.19 -10.25
CA GLU A 306 12.07 28.52 -9.36
C GLU A 306 13.29 28.92 -10.18
N LYS A 307 13.82 30.12 -9.89
CA LYS A 307 15.01 30.68 -10.54
C LYS A 307 15.77 31.56 -9.54
N ASP A 308 17.09 31.42 -9.51
CA ASP A 308 17.98 32.22 -8.65
C ASP A 308 17.57 32.21 -7.16
N GLY A 309 17.10 31.06 -6.69
CA GLY A 309 16.63 30.88 -5.32
C GLY A 309 15.33 31.62 -4.97
N ASN A 310 14.59 32.12 -5.96
CA ASN A 310 13.29 32.77 -5.84
C ASN A 310 12.22 32.02 -6.66
N VAL A 311 10.96 32.22 -6.33
CA VAL A 311 9.79 31.73 -7.05
C VAL A 311 9.20 32.87 -7.88
N HIS A 312 9.22 32.72 -9.20
CA HIS A 312 8.54 33.61 -10.14
C HIS A 312 7.17 32.99 -10.46
N SER A 313 6.10 33.65 -10.03
CA SER A 313 4.72 33.16 -10.24
C SER A 313 3.99 33.99 -11.28
N GLU A 314 3.36 33.32 -12.23
CA GLU A 314 2.47 33.94 -13.22
C GLU A 314 1.04 33.98 -12.66
N ILE A 315 0.47 35.18 -12.62
CA ILE A 315 -0.85 35.45 -12.07
C ILE A 315 -1.73 36.05 -13.16
N LEU A 316 -2.91 35.47 -13.38
CA LEU A 316 -3.94 36.03 -14.26
C LEU A 316 -4.80 37.01 -13.46
N ASP A 317 -4.79 38.28 -13.84
CA ASP A 317 -5.82 39.22 -13.46
C ASP A 317 -7.10 38.87 -14.23
N ARG A 318 -8.12 38.41 -13.52
CA ARG A 318 -9.38 37.96 -14.12
C ARG A 318 -10.30 39.12 -14.53
N LYS A 319 -10.04 40.34 -14.08
CA LYS A 319 -10.79 41.53 -14.51
C LYS A 319 -10.31 42.01 -15.87
N THR A 320 -9.00 42.11 -16.06
CA THR A 320 -8.41 42.62 -17.31
C THR A 320 -8.14 41.51 -18.32
N GLY A 321 -7.94 40.28 -17.86
CA GLY A 321 -7.47 39.17 -18.67
C GLY A 321 -5.95 39.16 -18.87
N ASP A 322 -5.23 40.12 -18.29
CA ASP A 322 -3.78 40.22 -18.38
C ASP A 322 -3.08 39.29 -17.39
N THR A 323 -1.89 38.85 -17.76
CA THR A 323 -1.00 38.07 -16.90
C THR A 323 0.05 39.00 -16.30
N LEU A 324 0.27 38.96 -14.99
CA LEU A 324 1.36 39.66 -14.30
C LEU A 324 2.29 38.67 -13.61
N GLU A 325 3.55 39.06 -13.44
CA GLU A 325 4.54 38.26 -12.71
C GLU A 325 4.73 38.79 -11.28
N ILE A 326 4.71 37.87 -10.31
CA ILE A 326 5.10 38.15 -8.92
C ILE A 326 6.34 37.35 -8.57
N LYS A 327 7.42 38.05 -8.20
CA LYS A 327 8.64 37.45 -7.66
C LYS A 327 8.52 37.33 -6.13
N SER A 328 8.82 36.16 -5.60
CA SER A 328 8.81 35.90 -4.16
C SER A 328 9.94 34.98 -3.71
N LYS A 329 10.35 35.04 -2.44
CA LYS A 329 11.33 34.07 -1.91
C LYS A 329 10.67 32.70 -1.71
N TYR A 330 9.46 32.69 -1.17
CA TYR A 330 8.66 31.48 -0.96
C TYR A 330 7.22 31.65 -1.46
N LEU A 331 6.62 30.54 -1.88
CA LEU A 331 5.21 30.45 -2.26
C LEU A 331 4.48 29.47 -1.32
N ILE A 332 3.40 29.94 -0.70
CA ILE A 332 2.47 29.12 0.10
C ILE A 332 1.19 28.89 -0.73
N CYS A 333 0.93 27.65 -1.10
CA CYS A 333 -0.24 27.22 -1.85
C CYS A 333 -1.34 26.76 -0.88
N ALA A 334 -2.35 27.62 -0.71
CA ALA A 334 -3.57 27.38 0.05
C ALA A 334 -4.81 27.39 -0.88
N ASP A 335 -4.64 26.99 -2.14
CA ASP A 335 -5.58 27.10 -3.26
C ASP A 335 -6.65 25.97 -3.29
N GLY A 336 -6.63 25.10 -2.29
CA GLY A 336 -7.73 24.18 -1.95
C GLY A 336 -7.68 22.79 -2.58
N ALA A 337 -8.74 22.02 -2.40
CA ALA A 337 -8.89 20.69 -3.00
C ALA A 337 -9.16 20.88 -4.49
N ARG A 338 -8.37 20.40 -5.45
CA ARG A 338 -8.22 20.97 -6.83
C ARG A 338 -7.17 22.09 -6.93
N SER A 339 -6.26 22.15 -5.97
CA SER A 339 -5.04 22.98 -6.07
C SER A 339 -4.35 22.76 -7.42
N ASP A 340 -4.30 23.84 -8.20
CA ASP A 340 -3.62 23.91 -9.49
C ASP A 340 -2.10 23.92 -9.24
N ALA A 341 -1.67 24.54 -8.12
CA ALA A 341 -0.27 24.54 -7.73
C ALA A 341 0.27 23.14 -7.42
N ARG A 342 -0.47 22.33 -6.64
CA ARG A 342 -0.09 20.93 -6.40
C ARG A 342 0.03 20.15 -7.71
N ALA A 343 -0.91 20.35 -8.64
CA ALA A 343 -0.89 19.69 -9.94
C ALA A 343 0.32 20.11 -10.79
N HIS A 344 0.63 21.41 -10.84
CA HIS A 344 1.80 21.98 -11.50
C HIS A 344 3.12 21.41 -10.94
N LEU A 345 3.21 21.22 -9.62
CA LEU A 345 4.38 20.62 -8.98
C LEU A 345 4.54 19.12 -9.25
N GLY A 346 3.52 18.46 -9.82
CA GLY A 346 3.48 17.02 -10.03
C GLY A 346 3.35 16.22 -8.73
N ILE A 347 2.75 16.81 -7.68
CA ILE A 347 2.60 16.15 -6.38
C ILE A 347 1.28 15.37 -6.35
N ASN A 348 1.36 14.05 -6.19
CA ASN A 348 0.20 13.17 -6.12
C ASN A 348 -0.48 13.21 -4.74
N MET A 349 -1.73 12.77 -4.71
CA MET A 349 -2.54 12.63 -3.50
C MET A 349 -2.79 11.14 -3.22
N SER A 350 -2.35 10.65 -2.06
CA SER A 350 -2.54 9.28 -1.59
C SER A 350 -3.82 9.11 -0.79
N GLY A 351 -4.61 8.08 -1.08
CA GLY A 351 -5.82 7.69 -0.35
C GLY A 351 -7.10 7.69 -1.21
N PRO A 352 -8.25 7.27 -0.66
CA PRO A 352 -9.51 7.18 -1.40
C PRO A 352 -9.97 8.53 -1.98
N GLU A 353 -9.98 8.64 -3.31
CA GLU A 353 -10.44 9.84 -4.04
C GLU A 353 -11.96 10.01 -4.03
N ARG A 354 -12.73 8.92 -3.89
CA ARG A 354 -14.20 8.96 -3.92
C ARG A 354 -14.80 8.05 -2.85
N ILE A 355 -15.25 8.65 -1.75
CA ILE A 355 -15.97 7.97 -0.68
C ILE A 355 -17.48 8.08 -0.91
N GLN A 356 -17.97 9.30 -1.14
CA GLN A 356 -19.39 9.63 -1.30
C GLN A 356 -19.50 10.95 -2.07
N ASP A 357 -20.39 11.05 -3.05
CA ASP A 357 -20.77 12.35 -3.60
C ASP A 357 -21.96 12.90 -2.80
N VAL A 358 -21.96 14.21 -2.53
CA VAL A 358 -22.94 14.89 -1.69
C VAL A 358 -23.44 16.10 -2.45
N VAL A 359 -24.76 16.32 -2.44
CA VAL A 359 -25.40 17.56 -2.87
C VAL A 359 -26.01 18.21 -1.64
N ASN A 360 -25.85 19.52 -1.49
CA ASN A 360 -26.35 20.25 -0.36
C ASN A 360 -27.11 21.51 -0.77
N ALA A 361 -28.18 21.79 -0.03
CA ALA A 361 -28.96 23.02 -0.17
C ALA A 361 -28.66 23.94 1.02
N TYR A 362 -28.23 25.16 0.72
CA TYR A 362 -28.12 26.25 1.68
C TYR A 362 -29.42 27.06 1.66
N PHE A 363 -30.01 27.28 2.83
CA PHE A 363 -31.27 28.00 2.97
C PHE A 363 -31.27 28.94 4.19
N THR A 364 -32.13 29.96 4.13
CA THR A 364 -32.26 31.00 5.14
C THR A 364 -33.72 31.13 5.60
N ASN A 365 -34.08 30.39 6.64
CA ASN A 365 -35.35 30.52 7.33
C ASN A 365 -35.05 30.64 8.83
N ASP A 366 -35.91 31.35 9.57
CA ASP A 366 -35.88 31.26 11.03
C ASP A 366 -36.55 29.94 11.45
N MET A 367 -35.74 29.02 11.95
CA MET A 367 -36.19 27.68 12.31
C MET A 367 -36.45 27.54 13.80
N THR A 368 -36.32 28.61 14.59
CA THR A 368 -36.36 28.54 16.06
C THR A 368 -37.71 28.13 16.62
N SER A 369 -38.82 28.46 15.96
CA SER A 369 -40.17 28.03 16.34
C SER A 369 -40.54 26.62 15.85
N ILE A 370 -39.81 26.11 14.85
CA ILE A 370 -40.08 24.81 14.23
C ILE A 370 -39.29 23.70 14.92
N VAL A 371 -38.05 23.98 15.31
CA VAL A 371 -37.15 22.99 15.88
C VAL A 371 -37.31 22.93 17.40
N LYS A 372 -37.76 21.79 17.93
CA LYS A 372 -38.01 21.59 19.36
C LYS A 372 -36.74 21.57 20.21
N THR A 373 -35.67 20.95 19.71
CA THR A 373 -34.40 20.81 20.43
C THR A 373 -33.27 21.40 19.59
N LYS A 374 -32.65 22.46 20.11
CA LYS A 374 -31.55 23.14 19.42
C LYS A 374 -30.30 22.26 19.40
N ALA A 375 -29.64 22.23 18.25
CA ALA A 375 -28.43 21.47 17.97
C ALA A 375 -27.73 21.98 16.71
N LYS A 376 -26.41 21.73 16.60
CA LYS A 376 -25.62 22.09 15.41
C LYS A 376 -25.81 21.10 14.27
N LEU A 377 -26.08 19.83 14.60
CA LEU A 377 -26.21 18.74 13.65
C LEU A 377 -27.45 17.89 13.95
N TYR A 378 -28.23 17.60 12.92
CA TYR A 378 -29.38 16.69 12.97
C TYR A 378 -29.21 15.63 11.89
N TRP A 379 -28.82 14.42 12.30
CA TRP A 379 -28.70 13.26 11.41
C TRP A 379 -30.08 12.66 11.22
N ILE A 380 -30.60 12.74 9.99
CA ILE A 380 -31.93 12.28 9.61
C ILE A 380 -31.80 10.89 8.98
N PHE A 381 -32.39 9.89 9.64
CA PHE A 381 -32.37 8.49 9.21
C PHE A 381 -33.67 8.03 8.54
N ASN A 382 -34.65 8.91 8.34
CA ASN A 382 -35.85 8.59 7.57
C ASN A 382 -35.48 8.21 6.12
N PRO A 383 -35.77 6.96 5.68
CA PRO A 383 -35.43 6.48 4.32
C PRO A 383 -36.00 7.31 3.17
N GLN A 384 -37.08 8.06 3.40
CA GLN A 384 -37.67 8.96 2.39
C GLN A 384 -36.89 10.26 2.23
N ALA A 385 -36.16 10.71 3.25
CA ALA A 385 -35.36 11.93 3.21
C ALA A 385 -34.08 11.82 4.08
N PRO A 386 -33.18 10.86 3.79
CA PRO A 386 -31.96 10.71 4.56
C PRO A 386 -31.04 11.89 4.30
N GLY A 387 -30.41 12.40 5.35
CA GLY A 387 -29.53 13.55 5.22
C GLY A 387 -29.10 14.11 6.56
N VAL A 388 -28.44 15.28 6.52
CA VAL A 388 -27.99 15.97 7.72
C VAL A 388 -28.36 17.44 7.62
N PHE A 389 -29.13 17.96 8.58
CA PHE A 389 -29.24 19.40 8.76
C PHE A 389 -28.08 19.92 9.60
N ILE A 390 -27.44 20.98 9.12
CA ILE A 390 -26.36 21.70 9.79
C ILE A 390 -26.87 23.09 10.10
N ALA A 391 -27.05 23.39 11.38
CA ALA A 391 -27.44 24.71 11.84
C ALA A 391 -26.18 25.56 12.03
N HIS A 392 -25.73 26.26 10.99
CA HIS A 392 -24.63 27.22 11.13
C HIS A 392 -25.05 28.40 12.00
N HIS A 393 -26.33 28.81 11.90
CA HIS A 393 -26.95 29.76 12.80
C HIS A 393 -28.48 29.54 12.79
N PRO A 394 -29.13 29.23 13.94
CA PRO A 394 -30.50 28.70 13.97
C PRO A 394 -31.56 29.65 13.38
N LYS A 395 -31.33 30.97 13.42
CA LYS A 395 -32.25 31.98 12.85
C LYS A 395 -31.95 32.37 11.39
N LYS A 396 -30.78 32.02 10.86
CA LYS A 396 -30.23 32.68 9.65
C LYS A 396 -29.68 31.72 8.61
N ARG A 397 -28.94 30.68 9.01
CA ARG A 397 -28.08 29.92 8.09
C ARG A 397 -28.17 28.43 8.38
N TRP A 398 -28.70 27.68 7.41
CA TRP A 398 -28.83 26.24 7.49
C TRP A 398 -28.38 25.57 6.20
N VAL A 399 -27.79 24.38 6.34
CA VAL A 399 -27.45 23.54 5.19
C VAL A 399 -28.07 22.17 5.39
N TYR A 400 -28.70 21.63 4.35
CA TYR A 400 -29.15 20.24 4.31
C TYR A 400 -28.23 19.42 3.38
N HIS A 401 -27.44 18.52 3.95
CA HIS A 401 -26.60 17.58 3.21
C HIS A 401 -27.39 16.34 2.80
N HIS A 402 -27.40 16.05 1.51
CA HIS A 402 -28.02 14.86 0.96
C HIS A 402 -26.99 14.04 0.16
N ALA A 403 -26.90 12.75 0.48
CA ALA A 403 -25.97 11.86 -0.21
C ALA A 403 -26.53 11.47 -1.59
N VAL A 404 -25.67 11.47 -2.61
CA VAL A 404 -25.99 10.84 -3.90
C VAL A 404 -25.93 9.33 -3.71
N GLU A 405 -27.07 8.68 -3.59
CA GLU A 405 -27.16 7.28 -3.16
C GLU A 405 -26.67 6.30 -4.24
N THR A 406 -26.84 6.66 -5.52
CA THR A 406 -26.60 5.76 -6.65
C THR A 406 -25.79 6.44 -7.75
N ARG A 407 -25.06 5.65 -8.55
CA ARG A 407 -24.27 6.19 -9.69
C ARG A 407 -25.12 6.64 -10.88
N SER A 408 -26.39 6.26 -10.90
CA SER A 408 -27.34 6.61 -11.95
C SER A 408 -28.03 7.94 -11.71
N GLN A 409 -28.07 8.42 -10.46
CA GLN A 409 -28.59 9.74 -10.13
C GLN A 409 -27.71 10.82 -10.77
N LYS A 410 -28.36 11.67 -11.57
CA LYS A 410 -27.76 12.82 -12.20
C LYS A 410 -27.72 13.96 -11.19
N ILE A 411 -26.63 14.72 -11.12
CA ILE A 411 -26.53 15.84 -10.17
C ILE A 411 -27.60 16.89 -10.48
N GLU A 412 -27.96 17.02 -11.75
CA GLU A 412 -28.98 17.94 -12.26
C GLU A 412 -30.40 17.61 -11.77
N SER A 413 -30.67 16.38 -11.29
CA SER A 413 -31.98 16.02 -10.73
C SER A 413 -32.16 16.44 -9.27
N PHE A 414 -31.15 17.04 -8.64
CA PHE A 414 -31.21 17.57 -7.28
C PHE A 414 -31.47 19.08 -7.33
N ASP A 415 -32.60 19.46 -7.92
CA ASP A 415 -33.03 20.85 -8.05
C ASP A 415 -33.74 21.37 -6.78
N GLU A 416 -34.24 22.60 -6.86
CA GLU A 416 -34.93 23.22 -5.74
C GLU A 416 -36.17 22.44 -5.31
N GLU A 417 -36.99 21.96 -6.26
CA GLU A 417 -38.20 21.20 -5.97
C GLU A 417 -37.90 19.90 -5.22
N TYR A 418 -36.84 19.20 -5.64
CA TYR A 418 -36.33 18.02 -4.94
C TYR A 418 -36.01 18.35 -3.47
N PHE A 419 -35.24 19.41 -3.22
CA PHE A 419 -34.86 19.80 -1.87
C PHE A 419 -36.04 20.29 -1.03
N GLN A 420 -36.96 21.06 -1.62
CA GLN A 420 -38.20 21.47 -0.95
C GLN A 420 -38.98 20.24 -0.44
N LYS A 421 -39.21 19.23 -1.30
CA LYS A 421 -39.89 17.98 -0.93
C LYS A 421 -39.13 17.22 0.16
N LYS A 422 -37.82 16.99 -0.02
CA LYS A 422 -37.01 16.21 0.93
C LYS A 422 -36.89 16.88 2.28
N MET A 423 -36.66 18.20 2.31
CA MET A 423 -36.53 18.95 3.57
C MET A 423 -37.85 19.00 4.33
N ARG A 424 -39.01 19.14 3.67
CA ARG A 424 -40.32 19.03 4.33
C ARG A 424 -40.50 17.69 5.03
N ILE A 425 -40.22 16.59 4.32
CA ILE A 425 -40.30 15.23 4.89
C ILE A 425 -39.33 15.07 6.06
N ALA A 426 -38.06 15.47 5.88
CA ALA A 426 -37.03 15.37 6.90
C ALA A 426 -37.35 16.20 8.16
N MET A 427 -38.13 17.26 8.03
CA MET A 427 -38.59 18.09 9.13
C MET A 427 -39.96 17.69 9.70
N GLY A 428 -40.71 16.84 9.00
CA GLY A 428 -42.09 16.50 9.37
C GLY A 428 -43.06 17.67 9.20
N LEU A 429 -42.83 18.53 8.20
CA LEU A 429 -43.68 19.69 7.89
C LEU A 429 -44.75 19.35 6.85
N LYS A 430 -45.83 20.14 6.84
CA LYS A 430 -46.89 20.09 5.83
C LYS A 430 -46.39 20.62 4.48
N ASP A 431 -47.08 20.25 3.40
CA ASP A 431 -46.67 20.54 2.02
C ASP A 431 -46.69 22.03 1.63
N ASP A 432 -47.37 22.87 2.40
CA ASP A 432 -47.47 24.32 2.22
C ASP A 432 -46.23 25.09 2.69
N PHE A 433 -45.35 24.49 3.51
CA PHE A 433 -44.14 25.16 3.98
C PHE A 433 -43.09 25.29 2.87
N LYS A 434 -42.60 26.52 2.65
CA LYS A 434 -41.56 26.83 1.66
C LYS A 434 -40.26 27.28 2.33
N PHE A 435 -39.16 26.61 1.95
CA PHE A 435 -37.82 27.03 2.33
C PHE A 435 -37.31 28.11 1.37
N LYS A 436 -36.57 29.08 1.89
CA LYS A 436 -35.84 30.06 1.06
C LYS A 436 -34.46 29.48 0.75
N ILE A 437 -34.38 28.68 -0.30
CA ILE A 437 -33.12 28.05 -0.74
C ILE A 437 -32.32 29.11 -1.51
N GLU A 438 -31.13 29.44 -0.99
CA GLU A 438 -30.25 30.44 -1.58
C GLU A 438 -29.33 29.84 -2.64
N SER A 439 -28.92 28.58 -2.46
CA SER A 439 -28.07 27.88 -3.43
C SER A 439 -28.02 26.37 -3.18
N ILE A 440 -27.74 25.64 -4.25
CA ILE A 440 -27.46 24.21 -4.24
C ILE A 440 -26.04 24.00 -4.74
N SER A 441 -25.27 23.17 -4.03
CA SER A 441 -23.87 22.87 -4.37
C SER A 441 -23.62 21.38 -4.27
N ASN A 442 -22.61 20.89 -4.98
CA ASN A 442 -22.21 19.50 -4.95
C ASN A 442 -20.72 19.36 -4.72
N TRP A 443 -20.33 18.32 -3.98
CA TRP A 443 -18.95 18.04 -3.68
C TRP A 443 -18.69 16.55 -3.50
N ARG A 444 -17.42 16.17 -3.64
CA ARG A 444 -16.97 14.79 -3.50
C ARG A 444 -16.21 14.62 -2.19
N MET A 445 -16.72 13.75 -1.33
CA MET A 445 -16.05 13.32 -0.13
C MET A 445 -14.84 12.44 -0.48
N SER A 446 -13.68 12.85 0.00
CA SER A 446 -12.38 12.20 -0.25
C SER A 446 -11.62 12.06 1.07
N ALA A 447 -10.70 11.11 1.15
CA ALA A 447 -9.73 10.97 2.23
C ALA A 447 -8.34 10.85 1.60
N GLN A 448 -7.67 11.98 1.43
CA GLN A 448 -6.40 12.04 0.70
C GLN A 448 -5.37 12.94 1.37
N ILE A 449 -4.10 12.63 1.20
CA ILE A 449 -2.96 13.45 1.66
C ILE A 449 -1.94 13.53 0.53
N ALA A 450 -1.37 14.70 0.29
CA ALA A 450 -0.31 14.90 -0.68
C ALA A 450 0.94 14.11 -0.29
N ASP A 451 1.63 13.53 -1.26
CA ASP A 451 2.84 12.72 -0.98
C ASP A 451 4.01 13.58 -0.49
N ARG A 452 3.97 14.89 -0.77
CA ARG A 452 4.90 15.93 -0.32
C ARG A 452 4.13 17.19 0.00
N PHE A 453 4.57 17.93 1.01
CA PHE A 453 4.05 19.26 1.35
C PHE A 453 5.00 20.38 0.94
N ARG A 454 6.23 20.05 0.55
CA ARG A 454 7.22 21.01 0.07
C ARG A 454 7.89 20.51 -1.21
N LYS A 455 8.13 21.40 -2.16
CA LYS A 455 9.06 21.21 -3.28
C LYS A 455 9.82 22.52 -3.47
N GLY A 456 11.13 22.49 -3.20
CA GLY A 456 11.96 23.69 -3.21
C GLY A 456 11.43 24.76 -2.25
N ASN A 457 11.11 25.93 -2.80
CA ASN A 457 10.60 27.09 -2.08
C ASN A 457 9.06 27.20 -2.12
N ILE A 458 8.38 26.14 -2.55
CA ILE A 458 6.93 26.08 -2.69
C ILE A 458 6.34 25.08 -1.67
N PHE A 459 5.34 25.53 -0.91
CA PHE A 459 4.72 24.79 0.19
C PHE A 459 3.22 24.61 -0.03
N LEU A 460 2.67 23.44 0.29
CA LEU A 460 1.24 23.16 0.26
C LEU A 460 0.68 23.20 1.69
N ILE A 461 -0.43 23.91 1.92
CA ILE A 461 -1.13 23.92 3.22
C ILE A 461 -2.64 23.67 3.05
N GLY A 462 -3.32 23.22 4.11
CA GLY A 462 -4.77 23.02 4.11
C GLY A 462 -5.23 22.06 3.01
N ASP A 463 -6.37 22.35 2.38
CA ASP A 463 -7.00 21.46 1.39
C ASP A 463 -6.13 21.20 0.12
N ALA A 464 -5.10 22.01 -0.10
CA ALA A 464 -4.09 21.77 -1.12
C ALA A 464 -3.21 20.56 -0.76
N ALA A 465 -2.89 20.39 0.52
CA ALA A 465 -2.07 19.31 1.06
C ALA A 465 -2.88 18.10 1.54
N HIS A 466 -4.10 18.27 2.04
CA HIS A 466 -4.87 17.17 2.63
C HIS A 466 -6.38 17.37 2.50
N ARG A 467 -7.15 16.29 2.33
CA ARG A 467 -8.60 16.31 2.14
C ARG A 467 -9.22 15.26 3.03
N PHE A 468 -10.15 15.66 3.89
CA PHE A 468 -10.81 14.76 4.83
C PHE A 468 -12.32 14.68 4.59
N PRO A 469 -12.95 13.57 4.95
CA PRO A 469 -14.39 13.57 5.24
C PRO A 469 -14.73 14.68 6.26
N PRO A 470 -15.90 15.33 6.15
CA PRO A 470 -16.30 16.38 7.09
C PRO A 470 -16.55 15.85 8.50
N THR A 471 -16.63 14.52 8.66
CA THR A 471 -16.81 13.85 9.95
C THR A 471 -15.64 14.15 10.89
N GLY A 472 -15.92 15.01 11.87
CA GLY A 472 -15.00 15.45 12.91
C GLY A 472 -14.51 16.89 12.72
N GLY A 473 -14.90 17.59 11.65
CA GLY A 473 -14.54 19.00 11.46
C GLY A 473 -13.03 19.24 11.30
N LEU A 474 -12.27 18.24 10.85
CA LEU A 474 -10.80 18.28 10.93
C LEU A 474 -10.08 19.12 9.88
N GLY A 475 -10.65 19.27 8.68
CA GLY A 475 -9.95 19.85 7.51
C GLY A 475 -9.48 21.29 7.74
N MET A 476 -10.44 22.19 7.98
CA MET A 476 -10.15 23.62 8.21
C MET A 476 -9.22 23.83 9.42
N ASN A 477 -9.49 23.15 10.54
CA ASN A 477 -8.68 23.26 11.76
C ASN A 477 -7.23 22.77 11.53
N SER A 478 -7.05 21.71 10.75
CA SER A 478 -5.72 21.21 10.40
C SER A 478 -4.97 22.21 9.52
N GLY A 479 -5.65 22.86 8.57
CA GLY A 479 -5.07 23.91 7.74
C GLY A 479 -4.64 25.16 8.52
N ILE A 480 -5.40 25.54 9.57
CA ILE A 480 -4.99 26.61 10.50
C ILE A 480 -3.71 26.21 11.25
N GLY A 481 -3.61 24.95 11.69
CA GLY A 481 -2.40 24.42 12.33
C GLY A 481 -1.19 24.37 11.39
N ASP A 482 -1.40 24.09 10.09
CA ASP A 482 -0.34 24.12 9.08
C ASP A 482 0.21 25.54 8.90
N ALA A 483 -0.67 26.53 8.79
CA ALA A 483 -0.30 27.94 8.67
C ALA A 483 0.51 28.41 9.89
N GLN A 484 0.08 28.05 11.11
CA GLN A 484 0.85 28.36 12.31
C GLN A 484 2.25 27.73 12.28
N ASN A 485 2.34 26.44 11.97
CA ASN A 485 3.61 25.72 12.01
C ASN A 485 4.62 26.24 10.97
N LEU A 486 4.15 26.60 9.77
CA LEU A 486 5.02 27.01 8.67
C LEU A 486 5.48 28.48 8.78
N SER A 487 4.59 29.40 9.17
CA SER A 487 4.87 30.84 9.07
C SER A 487 6.05 31.30 9.93
N TRP A 488 6.18 30.82 11.18
CA TRP A 488 7.29 31.20 12.04
C TRP A 488 8.63 30.67 11.51
N LYS A 489 8.65 29.47 10.92
CA LYS A 489 9.85 28.87 10.33
C LYS A 489 10.32 29.67 9.11
N ILE A 490 9.39 30.05 8.23
CA ILE A 490 9.68 30.93 7.10
C ILE A 490 10.23 32.27 7.60
N ALA A 491 9.61 32.86 8.62
CA ALA A 491 10.09 34.12 9.19
C ALA A 491 11.50 34.00 9.78
N SER A 492 11.81 32.93 10.53
CA SER A 492 13.14 32.69 11.08
C SER A 492 14.20 32.57 9.98
N VAL A 493 13.91 31.88 8.87
CA VAL A 493 14.86 31.78 7.75
C VAL A 493 15.03 33.11 7.03
N LEU A 494 13.94 33.85 6.78
CA LEU A 494 14.00 35.16 6.12
C LEU A 494 14.73 36.22 6.95
N LYS A 495 14.69 36.12 8.28
CA LYS A 495 15.43 36.99 9.20
C LYS A 495 16.89 36.59 9.40
N GLY A 496 17.32 35.46 8.83
CA GLY A 496 18.68 34.94 8.98
C GLY A 496 18.95 34.22 10.31
N GLU A 497 17.92 34.04 11.16
CA GLU A 497 18.02 33.31 12.43
C GLU A 497 18.08 31.79 12.18
N GLY A 498 17.22 31.28 11.28
CA GLY A 498 17.13 29.86 10.93
C GLY A 498 17.82 29.51 9.61
N LYS A 499 18.21 28.24 9.43
CA LYS A 499 18.69 27.71 8.15
C LYS A 499 17.54 27.08 7.35
N GLU A 500 17.72 26.95 6.04
CA GLU A 500 16.74 26.32 5.12
C GLU A 500 16.29 24.90 5.53
N SER A 501 17.15 24.18 6.26
CA SER A 501 16.85 22.87 6.85
C SER A 501 15.70 22.93 7.87
N LEU A 502 15.48 24.06 8.54
CA LEU A 502 14.34 24.28 9.45
C LEU A 502 13.01 24.10 8.70
N LEU A 503 12.92 24.53 7.44
CA LEU A 503 11.71 24.42 6.64
C LEU A 503 11.39 22.95 6.25
N GLU A 504 12.37 22.03 6.30
CA GLU A 504 12.13 20.59 6.11
C GLU A 504 11.28 20.01 7.26
N THR A 505 11.33 20.61 8.45
CA THR A 505 10.56 20.14 9.61
C THR A 505 9.05 20.35 9.46
N TYR A 506 8.60 21.26 8.58
CA TYR A 506 7.17 21.46 8.33
C TYR A 506 6.48 20.15 7.89
N GLU A 507 7.03 19.48 6.87
CA GLU A 507 6.50 18.20 6.40
C GLU A 507 6.65 17.12 7.49
N ALA A 508 7.82 17.05 8.13
CA ALA A 508 8.12 16.03 9.15
C ALA A 508 7.17 16.11 10.37
N GLU A 509 6.80 17.33 10.79
CA GLU A 509 5.94 17.55 11.94
C GLU A 509 4.45 17.41 11.60
N ARG A 510 4.01 17.93 10.45
CA ARG A 510 2.58 18.01 10.10
C ARG A 510 2.06 16.74 9.45
N MET A 511 2.85 16.07 8.62
CA MET A 511 2.40 14.88 7.87
C MET A 511 1.87 13.75 8.76
N PRO A 512 2.53 13.35 9.87
CA PRO A 512 2.02 12.28 10.74
C PRO A 512 0.66 12.61 11.36
N ILE A 513 0.47 13.87 11.77
CA ILE A 513 -0.77 14.34 12.39
C ILE A 513 -1.91 14.32 11.38
N LEU A 514 -1.64 14.80 10.16
CA LEU A 514 -2.64 14.82 9.09
C LEU A 514 -3.03 13.41 8.65
N LYS A 515 -2.10 12.45 8.67
CA LYS A 515 -2.38 11.02 8.45
C LYS A 515 -3.35 10.45 9.49
N GLU A 516 -3.11 10.73 10.77
CA GLU A 516 -4.02 10.27 11.83
C GLU A 516 -5.38 10.98 11.76
N ASN A 517 -5.42 12.29 11.50
CA ASN A 517 -6.67 13.03 11.30
C ASN A 517 -7.49 12.46 10.13
N CYS A 518 -6.85 12.20 8.98
CA CYS A 518 -7.50 11.60 7.81
C CYS A 518 -8.10 10.23 8.13
N LYS A 519 -7.32 9.37 8.80
CA LYS A 519 -7.73 8.03 9.23
C LYS A 519 -8.91 8.10 10.20
N GLN A 520 -8.85 9.00 11.19
CA GLN A 520 -9.90 9.18 12.17
C GLN A 520 -11.19 9.72 11.54
N SER A 521 -11.10 10.70 10.63
CA SER A 521 -12.25 11.18 9.86
C SER A 521 -12.92 10.06 9.06
N LEU A 522 -12.14 9.20 8.40
CA LEU A 522 -12.66 8.05 7.65
C LEU A 522 -13.31 7.00 8.57
N LYS A 523 -12.72 6.76 9.74
CA LYS A 523 -13.27 5.86 10.76
C LYS A 523 -14.62 6.37 11.28
N ASN A 524 -14.72 7.66 11.59
CA ASN A 524 -15.95 8.31 12.04
C ASN A 524 -17.07 8.18 10.99
N TRP A 525 -16.75 8.42 9.72
CA TRP A 525 -17.72 8.24 8.62
C TRP A 525 -18.27 6.82 8.54
N LYS A 526 -17.42 5.79 8.68
CA LYS A 526 -17.88 4.40 8.65
C LYS A 526 -18.74 4.06 9.87
N LYS A 527 -18.36 4.55 11.05
CA LYS A 527 -19.02 4.27 12.33
C LYS A 527 -20.43 4.84 12.42
N ILE A 528 -20.70 6.00 11.81
CA ILE A 528 -22.02 6.63 11.92
C ILE A 528 -23.15 5.77 11.31
N LEU A 529 -22.80 4.88 10.37
CA LEU A 529 -23.73 3.93 9.74
C LEU A 529 -24.18 2.79 10.67
N GLU A 530 -23.55 2.62 11.84
CA GLU A 530 -23.98 1.63 12.84
C GLU A 530 -25.32 1.99 13.49
N ILE A 531 -25.64 3.29 13.58
CA ILE A 531 -26.86 3.79 14.19
C ILE A 531 -28.10 3.36 13.37
N PRO A 532 -28.23 3.69 12.07
CA PRO A 532 -29.37 3.21 11.27
C PRO A 532 -29.43 1.67 11.22
N LYS A 533 -28.28 0.98 11.19
CA LYS A 533 -28.21 -0.49 11.24
C LYS A 533 -28.84 -1.06 12.51
N SER A 534 -28.63 -0.41 13.65
CA SER A 534 -29.21 -0.81 14.94
C SER A 534 -30.75 -0.75 14.97
N LEU A 535 -31.34 0.04 14.09
CA LEU A 535 -32.79 0.23 13.93
C LEU A 535 -33.36 -0.56 12.74
N GLY A 536 -32.59 -1.51 12.20
CA GLY A 536 -33.03 -2.41 11.12
C GLY A 536 -32.91 -1.81 9.72
N LEU A 537 -32.28 -0.64 9.57
CA LEU A 537 -31.97 -0.06 8.26
C LEU A 537 -30.59 -0.54 7.81
N SER A 538 -30.54 -1.56 6.95
CA SER A 538 -29.28 -2.09 6.43
C SER A 538 -28.79 -1.29 5.21
N PRO A 539 -27.58 -0.68 5.26
CA PRO A 539 -26.97 -0.03 4.09
C PRO A 539 -26.72 -1.00 2.91
N PHE A 540 -26.64 -2.30 3.19
CA PHE A 540 -26.42 -3.35 2.20
C PHE A 540 -27.68 -3.64 1.36
N LEU A 541 -28.88 -3.56 1.97
CA LEU A 541 -30.14 -3.71 1.24
C LEU A 541 -30.31 -2.59 0.21
N GLY A 542 -29.94 -1.35 0.55
CA GLY A 542 -29.97 -0.20 -0.38
C GLY A 542 -29.08 -0.40 -1.61
N LYS A 543 -27.83 -0.86 -1.44
CA LYS A 543 -26.91 -1.15 -2.56
C LYS A 543 -27.32 -2.36 -3.40
N MET A 544 -28.01 -3.34 -2.81
CA MET A 544 -28.53 -4.50 -3.52
C MET A 544 -29.75 -4.11 -4.36
N MET A 545 -30.64 -3.32 -3.78
CA MET A 545 -31.85 -2.82 -4.44
C MET A 545 -31.53 -1.80 -5.53
N ASP A 546 -30.50 -0.95 -5.34
CA ASP A 546 -29.97 -0.09 -6.39
C ASP A 546 -29.47 -0.89 -7.62
N ARG A 547 -28.72 -1.98 -7.37
CA ARG A 547 -28.28 -2.89 -8.45
C ARG A 547 -29.45 -3.56 -9.18
N PHE A 548 -30.53 -3.85 -8.46
CA PHE A 548 -31.75 -4.42 -9.05
C PHE A 548 -32.50 -3.38 -9.88
N LEU A 549 -32.81 -2.22 -9.30
CA LEU A 549 -33.55 -1.12 -9.95
C LEU A 549 -32.84 -0.54 -11.17
N HIS A 550 -31.52 -0.61 -11.20
CA HIS A 550 -30.70 -0.14 -12.32
C HIS A 550 -30.07 -1.26 -13.14
N GLY A 551 -30.55 -2.50 -12.95
CA GLY A 551 -30.20 -3.65 -13.78
C GLY A 551 -30.64 -3.46 -15.23
N ARG A 552 -30.00 -4.19 -16.16
CA ARG A 552 -30.25 -4.06 -17.62
C ARG A 552 -31.72 -4.21 -18.01
N ILE A 553 -32.50 -5.01 -17.28
CA ILE A 553 -33.91 -5.30 -17.55
C ILE A 553 -34.82 -4.16 -17.04
N VAL A 554 -34.55 -3.64 -15.84
CA VAL A 554 -35.39 -2.61 -15.18
C VAL A 554 -35.26 -1.23 -15.85
N ARG A 555 -34.13 -0.96 -16.53
CA ARG A 555 -33.93 0.27 -17.34
C ARG A 555 -34.93 0.46 -18.49
N TRP A 556 -35.63 -0.60 -18.90
CA TRP A 556 -36.65 -0.53 -19.96
C TRP A 556 -38.04 -0.15 -19.43
N LEU A 557 -38.24 -0.08 -18.10
CA LEU A 557 -39.51 0.32 -17.51
C LEU A 557 -39.70 1.85 -17.54
N PRO A 558 -40.96 2.34 -17.58
CA PRO A 558 -41.26 3.77 -17.46
C PRO A 558 -40.64 4.37 -16.19
N LYS A 559 -40.08 5.58 -16.29
CA LYS A 559 -39.42 6.25 -15.15
C LYS A 559 -40.37 6.42 -13.95
N ASP A 560 -41.63 6.72 -14.22
CA ASP A 560 -42.66 6.93 -13.18
C ASP A 560 -42.92 5.65 -12.37
N TRP A 561 -42.81 4.47 -12.99
CA TRP A 561 -42.96 3.19 -12.30
C TRP A 561 -41.79 2.92 -11.37
N ILE A 562 -40.57 3.17 -11.84
CA ILE A 562 -39.35 3.01 -11.04
C ILE A 562 -39.38 3.97 -9.85
N SER A 563 -39.78 5.23 -10.05
CA SER A 563 -39.90 6.21 -8.97
C SER A 563 -41.00 5.86 -7.97
N ASN A 564 -42.17 5.40 -8.43
CA ASN A 564 -43.26 4.99 -7.55
C ASN A 564 -42.89 3.76 -6.72
N PHE A 565 -42.19 2.80 -7.31
CA PHE A 565 -41.70 1.61 -6.62
C PHE A 565 -40.61 1.94 -5.60
N ASP A 566 -39.63 2.79 -5.95
CA ASP A 566 -38.63 3.29 -4.99
C ASP A 566 -39.30 4.05 -3.83
N GLU A 567 -40.31 4.89 -4.12
CA GLU A 567 -41.06 5.61 -3.09
C GLU A 567 -41.83 4.64 -2.16
N ALA A 568 -42.46 3.59 -2.71
CA ALA A 568 -43.16 2.58 -1.92
C ALA A 568 -42.20 1.80 -0.99
N ILE A 569 -41.03 1.41 -1.49
CA ILE A 569 -39.98 0.76 -0.69
C ILE A 569 -39.52 1.67 0.45
N ARG A 570 -39.28 2.95 0.17
CA ARG A 570 -38.86 3.92 1.19
C ARG A 570 -39.95 4.09 2.25
N LYS A 571 -41.23 4.12 1.87
CA LYS A 571 -42.36 4.16 2.82
C LYS A 571 -42.38 2.93 3.73
N ASP A 572 -42.21 1.73 3.19
CA ASP A 572 -42.11 0.49 4.00
C ASP A 572 -40.90 0.53 4.95
N ALA A 573 -39.74 0.98 4.46
CA ALA A 573 -38.55 1.15 5.29
C ALA A 573 -38.76 2.17 6.42
N THR A 574 -39.45 3.29 6.15
CA THR A 574 -39.85 4.27 7.17
C THR A 574 -40.79 3.65 8.20
N ALA A 575 -41.80 2.89 7.77
CA ALA A 575 -42.71 2.20 8.68
C ALA A 575 -41.97 1.19 9.58
N LYS A 576 -41.00 0.46 9.03
CA LYS A 576 -40.10 -0.42 9.80
C LYS A 576 -39.25 0.34 10.80
N LEU A 577 -38.68 1.48 10.42
CA LEU A 577 -37.93 2.35 11.34
C LEU A 577 -38.80 2.79 12.52
N VAL A 578 -40.01 3.29 12.24
CA VAL A 578 -40.96 3.73 13.28
C VAL A 578 -41.33 2.58 14.20
N LYS A 579 -41.65 1.39 13.66
CA LYS A 579 -41.94 0.18 14.45
C LYS A 579 -40.75 -0.24 15.30
N ASN A 580 -39.54 -0.24 14.75
CA ASN A 580 -38.32 -0.64 15.47
C ASN A 580 -37.95 0.34 16.57
N LYS A 581 -38.23 1.64 16.39
CA LYS A 581 -38.03 2.67 17.42
C LYS A 581 -38.95 2.49 18.63
N LEU A 582 -40.13 1.90 18.45
CA LEU A 582 -41.03 1.55 19.56
C LEU A 582 -40.53 0.33 20.37
N ASN A 583 -39.54 -0.42 19.86
CA ASN A 583 -38.99 -1.58 20.55
C ASN A 583 -37.84 -1.17 21.50
N PRO A 584 -37.96 -1.39 22.83
CA PRO A 584 -36.94 -1.00 23.81
C PRO A 584 -35.55 -1.62 23.54
N LYS A 585 -35.49 -2.88 23.05
CA LYS A 585 -34.21 -3.55 22.75
C LYS A 585 -33.48 -2.88 21.60
N ASN A 586 -34.20 -2.44 20.57
CA ASN A 586 -33.60 -1.72 19.43
C ASN A 586 -33.15 -0.32 19.85
N MET A 587 -33.94 0.37 20.68
CA MET A 587 -33.54 1.68 21.22
C MET A 587 -32.30 1.60 22.11
N LEU A 588 -32.15 0.53 22.90
CA LEU A 588 -30.92 0.30 23.67
C LEU A 588 -29.70 0.08 22.75
N LYS A 589 -29.87 -0.67 21.65
CA LYS A 589 -28.81 -0.84 20.65
C LYS A 589 -28.45 0.49 19.97
N ALA A 590 -29.46 1.29 19.62
CA ALA A 590 -29.26 2.61 19.05
C ALA A 590 -28.55 3.56 20.02
N ALA A 591 -28.96 3.58 21.29
CA ALA A 591 -28.30 4.37 22.34
C ALA A 591 -26.83 4.00 22.51
N ARG A 592 -26.49 2.69 22.48
CA ARG A 592 -25.09 2.23 22.50
C ARG A 592 -24.32 2.67 21.24
N ALA A 593 -24.93 2.55 20.06
CA ALA A 593 -24.32 2.99 18.81
C ALA A 593 -24.07 4.51 18.79
N ILE A 594 -24.98 5.30 19.36
CA ILE A 594 -24.86 6.75 19.55
C ILE A 594 -23.74 7.06 20.55
N ALA A 595 -23.69 6.39 21.70
CA ALA A 595 -22.62 6.58 22.69
C ALA A 595 -21.23 6.27 22.10
N ASN A 596 -21.13 5.29 21.21
CA ASN A 596 -19.89 4.96 20.48
C ASN A 596 -19.44 6.05 19.49
N GLN A 597 -20.28 7.05 19.20
CA GLN A 597 -19.91 8.24 18.43
C GLN A 597 -19.42 9.40 19.30
N ILE A 598 -19.39 9.30 20.64
CA ILE A 598 -18.91 10.41 21.48
C ILE A 598 -17.51 10.87 21.04
N GLY A 599 -16.58 9.94 20.81
CA GLY A 599 -15.24 10.27 20.31
C GLY A 599 -15.16 10.83 18.88
N HIS A 600 -16.28 10.92 18.15
CA HIS A 600 -16.35 11.69 16.91
C HIS A 600 -16.42 13.20 17.21
N PHE A 601 -17.19 13.60 18.22
CA PHE A 601 -17.49 15.00 18.53
C PHE A 601 -16.75 15.54 19.76
N ASP A 602 -16.35 14.66 20.67
CA ASP A 602 -15.50 14.93 21.82
C ASP A 602 -14.07 14.46 21.49
N ARG A 603 -13.24 15.43 21.12
CA ARG A 603 -12.02 15.24 20.32
C ARG A 603 -10.82 16.01 20.89
N ILE A 604 -10.90 16.39 22.17
CA ILE A 604 -9.86 17.20 22.84
C ILE A 604 -8.46 16.60 22.74
N GLY A 605 -8.32 15.28 22.82
CA GLY A 605 -7.02 14.63 22.73
C GLY A 605 -6.46 14.60 21.31
N LEU A 606 -7.32 14.59 20.28
CA LEU A 606 -6.88 14.79 18.90
C LEU A 606 -6.52 16.25 18.60
N ASP A 607 -7.24 17.20 19.20
CA ASP A 607 -7.02 18.63 19.00
C ASP A 607 -5.75 19.14 19.71
N LEU A 608 -5.41 18.61 20.89
CA LEU A 608 -4.32 19.12 21.74
C LEU A 608 -3.19 18.13 22.00
N GLY A 609 -3.45 16.82 21.89
CA GLY A 609 -2.55 15.76 22.36
C GLY A 609 -1.56 15.23 21.34
N TYR A 610 -1.50 15.81 20.14
CA TYR A 610 -0.47 15.45 19.19
C TYR A 610 0.90 15.99 19.62
N ARG A 611 1.96 15.25 19.28
CA ARG A 611 3.35 15.60 19.58
C ARG A 611 4.15 15.65 18.28
N TYR A 612 4.91 16.71 18.08
CA TYR A 612 5.90 16.77 17.02
C TYR A 612 7.09 15.87 17.37
N GLN A 613 7.50 15.03 16.43
CA GLN A 613 8.74 14.27 16.58
C GLN A 613 9.91 15.24 16.40
N SER A 614 10.66 15.50 17.48
CA SER A 614 11.85 16.34 17.42
C SER A 614 13.04 15.55 16.84
N SER A 615 14.00 16.27 16.26
CA SER A 615 15.28 15.67 15.83
C SER A 615 16.18 15.27 17.00
N GLN A 616 15.86 15.75 18.21
CA GLN A 616 16.61 15.46 19.42
C GLN A 616 16.10 14.21 20.13
N PRO A 617 16.98 13.26 20.51
CA PRO A 617 16.59 12.15 21.37
C PRO A 617 16.15 12.70 22.72
N SER A 618 14.92 12.41 23.12
CA SER A 618 14.39 12.78 24.43
C SER A 618 14.06 11.51 25.20
N SER A 619 14.55 11.41 26.43
CA SER A 619 14.13 10.39 27.39
C SER A 619 12.79 10.73 28.06
N ASP A 620 12.17 11.87 27.72
CA ASP A 620 10.89 12.25 28.30
C ASP A 620 9.79 11.30 27.83
N ILE A 621 9.13 10.70 28.82
CA ILE A 621 7.92 9.91 28.63
C ILE A 621 6.80 10.89 28.28
N HIS A 622 6.27 10.79 27.05
CA HIS A 622 5.06 11.49 26.66
C HIS A 622 3.86 10.56 26.83
N PRO A 623 2.89 10.89 27.69
CA PRO A 623 1.72 10.05 27.89
C PRO A 623 0.82 10.06 26.65
N GLU A 624 0.43 8.87 26.17
CA GLU A 624 -0.45 8.78 25.00
C GLU A 624 -1.85 9.37 25.28
N SER A 625 -2.26 10.30 24.42
CA SER A 625 -3.63 10.81 24.39
C SER A 625 -4.52 9.92 23.52
N SER A 626 -5.78 9.73 23.92
CA SER A 626 -6.80 9.14 23.05
C SER A 626 -7.55 10.24 22.31
N VAL A 627 -8.49 9.90 21.42
CA VAL A 627 -9.28 10.93 20.73
C VAL A 627 -10.01 11.87 21.71
N SER A 628 -10.62 11.32 22.75
CA SER A 628 -11.45 12.08 23.71
C SER A 628 -10.73 12.41 25.02
N ILE A 629 -9.48 11.97 25.22
CA ILE A 629 -8.72 12.22 26.46
C ILE A 629 -7.38 12.81 26.08
N TYR A 630 -7.18 14.06 26.47
CA TYR A 630 -5.90 14.74 26.39
C TYR A 630 -5.10 14.48 27.67
N ARG A 631 -3.82 14.15 27.53
CA ARG A 631 -2.88 14.06 28.66
C ARG A 631 -1.82 15.15 28.49
N ALA A 632 -1.90 16.16 29.36
CA ALA A 632 -0.95 17.26 29.39
C ALA A 632 0.48 16.76 29.63
N SER A 633 1.44 17.35 28.93
CA SER A 633 2.84 16.96 29.00
C SER A 633 3.73 18.10 28.51
N THR A 634 4.87 18.30 29.17
CA THR A 634 5.95 19.18 28.71
C THR A 634 7.09 18.40 28.05
N ALA A 635 6.84 17.17 27.59
CA ALA A 635 7.80 16.42 26.79
C ALA A 635 8.13 17.19 25.50
N ILE A 636 9.38 17.12 25.05
CA ILE A 636 9.84 17.83 23.85
C ILE A 636 8.95 17.50 22.64
N GLY A 637 8.46 18.53 21.95
CA GLY A 637 7.55 18.45 20.82
C GLY A 637 6.06 18.41 21.19
N ALA A 638 5.71 18.28 22.47
CA ALA A 638 4.33 18.40 22.92
C ALA A 638 3.89 19.87 22.92
N ARG A 639 2.58 20.09 22.78
CA ARG A 639 1.96 21.41 22.93
C ARG A 639 2.04 21.84 24.40
N PHE A 640 2.48 23.08 24.67
CA PHE A 640 2.61 23.59 26.04
C PHE A 640 1.26 23.59 26.76
N PRO A 641 1.14 22.90 27.92
CA PRO A 641 -0.14 22.70 28.57
C PRO A 641 -0.69 23.99 29.19
N HIS A 642 -2.01 24.12 29.16
CA HIS A 642 -2.71 25.13 29.93
C HIS A 642 -2.73 24.75 31.41
N PHE A 643 -2.48 25.72 32.26
CA PHE A 643 -2.81 25.73 33.69
C PHE A 643 -2.93 27.20 34.15
N TRP A 644 -3.46 27.41 35.34
CA TRP A 644 -3.59 28.75 35.93
C TRP A 644 -2.34 29.10 36.73
N LEU A 645 -1.81 30.30 36.52
CA LEU A 645 -0.63 30.82 37.22
C LEU A 645 -0.97 31.41 38.60
N ASP A 646 -2.24 31.71 38.84
CA ASP A 646 -2.76 32.29 40.08
C ASP A 646 -3.91 31.44 40.64
N GLU A 647 -4.10 31.50 41.96
CA GLU A 647 -5.18 30.76 42.65
C GLU A 647 -6.59 31.19 42.22
N ASN A 648 -6.74 32.45 41.80
CA ASN A 648 -8.02 33.00 41.35
C ASN A 648 -8.36 32.61 39.90
N LYS A 649 -7.49 31.83 39.22
CA LYS A 649 -7.69 31.34 37.85
C LYS A 649 -7.97 32.47 36.85
N LYS A 650 -7.18 33.55 36.91
CA LYS A 650 -7.31 34.71 36.01
C LYS A 650 -6.22 34.77 34.96
N ILE A 651 -5.04 34.21 35.23
CA ILE A 651 -3.86 34.31 34.37
C ILE A 651 -3.51 32.92 33.85
N SER A 652 -3.68 32.73 32.54
CA SER A 652 -3.33 31.47 31.89
C SER A 652 -1.82 31.33 31.70
N SER A 653 -1.30 30.11 31.83
CA SER A 653 0.07 29.78 31.41
C SER A 653 0.38 30.15 29.96
N HIS A 654 -0.61 30.21 29.07
CA HIS A 654 -0.42 30.64 27.68
C HIS A 654 -0.17 32.14 27.52
N SER A 655 -0.43 32.96 28.54
CA SER A 655 -0.04 34.38 28.52
C SER A 655 1.48 34.57 28.58
N LEU A 656 2.23 33.52 28.96
CA LEU A 656 3.69 33.52 28.97
C LEU A 656 4.28 33.23 27.58
N LEU A 657 3.48 32.88 26.58
CA LEU A 657 3.97 32.52 25.25
C LEU A 657 4.10 33.76 24.36
N SER A 658 5.25 33.91 23.69
CA SER A 658 5.38 34.84 22.58
C SER A 658 5.00 34.17 21.25
N PRO A 659 4.11 34.78 20.44
CA PRO A 659 3.84 34.30 19.08
C PRO A 659 4.97 34.58 18.09
N THR A 660 5.91 35.47 18.42
CA THR A 660 6.89 36.01 17.46
C THR A 660 8.32 35.59 17.73
N GLN A 661 8.60 35.05 18.92
CA GLN A 661 9.93 34.65 19.38
C GLN A 661 9.83 33.36 20.18
N PHE A 662 10.97 32.71 20.42
CA PHE A 662 11.03 31.63 21.40
C PHE A 662 10.87 32.19 22.81
N THR A 663 10.32 31.40 23.73
CA THR A 663 10.15 31.80 25.14
C THR A 663 10.89 30.80 26.02
N LEU A 664 11.84 31.27 26.82
CA LEU A 664 12.47 30.51 27.90
C LEU A 664 11.73 30.79 29.22
N LEU A 665 11.07 29.78 29.77
CA LEU A 665 10.40 29.86 31.06
C LEU A 665 11.32 29.41 32.19
N VAL A 666 11.42 30.23 33.22
CA VAL A 666 12.21 30.00 34.45
C VAL A 666 11.39 30.43 35.67
N PHE A 667 11.57 29.81 36.83
CA PHE A 667 10.89 30.30 38.03
C PHE A 667 11.49 31.61 38.53
N LYS A 668 10.63 32.53 39.02
CA LYS A 668 11.04 33.84 39.52
C LYS A 668 12.04 33.75 40.69
N ASN A 669 11.98 32.68 41.48
CA ASN A 669 12.85 32.42 42.62
C ASN A 669 14.01 31.46 42.30
N SER A 670 14.28 31.16 41.03
CA SER A 670 15.45 30.35 40.65
C SER A 670 16.75 31.07 41.03
N VAL A 671 17.71 30.32 41.57
CA VAL A 671 19.05 30.86 41.88
C VAL A 671 19.86 31.15 40.62
N HIS A 672 19.48 30.55 39.48
CA HIS A 672 20.15 30.67 38.18
C HIS A 672 19.53 31.76 37.27
N LEU A 673 18.65 32.63 37.77
CA LEU A 673 17.96 33.63 36.93
C LEU A 673 18.96 34.54 36.17
N LYS A 674 19.99 35.04 36.86
CA LYS A 674 21.05 35.86 36.23
C LYS A 674 21.86 35.08 35.19
N PHE A 675 22.07 33.79 35.41
CA PHE A 675 22.73 32.91 34.45
C PHE A 675 21.90 32.84 33.15
N TRP A 676 20.60 32.57 33.25
CA TRP A 676 19.72 32.53 32.07
C TRP A 676 19.67 33.86 31.32
N GLU A 677 19.64 34.99 32.05
CA GLU A 677 19.70 36.33 31.45
C GLU A 677 21.00 36.56 30.68
N SER A 678 22.13 36.08 31.21
CA SER A 678 23.44 36.22 30.56
C SER A 678 23.53 35.50 29.21
N LEU A 679 22.77 34.40 29.02
CA LEU A 679 22.79 33.62 27.77
C LEU A 679 22.27 34.41 26.55
N LYS A 680 21.50 35.48 26.75
CA LYS A 680 21.03 36.33 25.64
C LYS A 680 22.17 37.07 24.94
N SER A 681 23.24 37.38 25.68
CA SER A 681 24.43 38.07 25.19
C SER A 681 25.62 37.14 24.97
N GLU A 682 25.42 35.82 25.07
CA GLU A 682 26.47 34.82 24.90
C GLU A 682 26.97 34.79 23.46
N ASP A 683 28.29 34.68 23.29
CA ASP A 683 28.89 34.58 21.96
C ASP A 683 28.42 33.28 21.27
N GLY A 684 28.06 33.38 20.00
CA GLY A 684 27.46 32.30 19.25
C GLY A 684 25.96 32.05 19.48
N MET A 685 25.27 32.78 20.36
CA MET A 685 23.80 32.66 20.48
C MET A 685 23.09 33.25 19.24
N GLN A 686 22.52 32.40 18.39
CA GLN A 686 21.79 32.82 17.17
C GLN A 686 20.28 32.92 17.37
N MET A 687 19.74 32.24 18.40
CA MET A 687 18.31 32.20 18.65
C MET A 687 17.87 33.47 19.38
N ASN A 688 16.87 34.13 18.83
CA ASN A 688 16.17 35.19 19.54
C ASN A 688 15.10 34.58 20.45
N PHE A 689 15.22 34.80 21.76
CA PHE A 689 14.25 34.33 22.74
C PHE A 689 14.01 35.37 23.84
N GLU A 690 12.78 35.40 24.35
CA GLU A 690 12.43 36.11 25.56
C GLU A 690 12.57 35.21 26.78
N ILE A 691 12.79 35.81 27.96
CA ILE A 691 12.76 35.08 29.24
C ILE A 691 11.50 35.54 29.94
N GLN A 692 10.66 34.59 30.34
CA GLN A 692 9.45 34.86 31.11
C GLN A 692 9.55 34.13 32.45
N THR A 693 9.23 34.84 33.53
CA THR A 693 9.31 34.28 34.87
C THR A 693 7.99 33.67 35.30
N ILE A 694 8.05 32.49 35.90
CA ILE A 694 6.89 31.79 36.45
C ILE A 694 6.80 32.13 37.95
N PRO A 695 5.61 32.50 38.47
CA PRO A 695 5.41 32.69 39.90
C PRO A 695 5.43 31.35 40.66
N GLU A 696 5.22 31.41 41.97
CA GLU A 696 4.95 30.19 42.73
C GLU A 696 3.62 29.56 42.28
N LEU A 697 3.65 28.26 42.01
CA LEU A 697 2.52 27.51 41.45
C LEU A 697 1.90 26.59 42.49
N SER A 698 0.58 26.38 42.35
CA SER A 698 -0.13 25.31 43.07
C SER A 698 0.44 23.93 42.74
N GLU A 699 0.19 22.95 43.61
CA GLU A 699 0.71 21.58 43.44
C GLU A 699 0.33 20.97 42.08
N THR A 700 -0.93 21.13 41.66
CA THR A 700 -1.42 20.64 40.36
C THR A 700 -0.73 21.30 39.17
N ALA A 701 -0.46 22.60 39.25
CA ALA A 701 0.27 23.34 38.22
C ALA A 701 1.77 22.92 38.19
N ARG A 702 2.40 22.70 39.36
CA ARG A 702 3.76 22.16 39.45
C ARG A 702 3.91 20.78 38.80
N LEU A 703 2.95 19.88 39.03
CA LEU A 703 2.92 18.56 38.39
C LEU A 703 2.74 18.65 36.85
N THR A 704 2.02 19.67 36.38
CA THR A 704 1.74 19.85 34.94
C THR A 704 2.95 20.40 34.18
N ILE A 705 3.70 21.34 34.79
CA ILE A 705 4.86 21.95 34.13
C ILE A 705 6.09 21.03 34.12
N ASP A 706 6.23 20.16 35.13
CA ASP A 706 7.26 19.10 35.20
C ASP A 706 8.72 19.63 35.09
N ILE A 707 8.99 20.76 35.75
CA ILE A 707 10.35 21.27 36.02
C ILE A 707 10.49 21.68 37.48
N GLY A 708 11.71 21.55 38.05
CA GLY A 708 12.02 22.04 39.39
C GLY A 708 12.21 23.56 39.41
N THR A 709 12.38 24.13 40.60
CA THR A 709 12.56 25.58 40.81
C THR A 709 13.72 26.14 39.99
N ASP A 710 14.78 25.35 39.80
CA ASP A 710 15.96 25.72 39.05
C ASP A 710 15.99 25.14 37.63
N GLY A 711 14.87 24.58 37.16
CA GLY A 711 14.72 24.11 35.79
C GLY A 711 14.36 25.22 34.81
N ALA A 712 14.30 24.85 33.53
CA ALA A 712 13.87 25.74 32.46
C ALA A 712 13.14 24.99 31.34
N LEU A 713 12.23 25.70 30.65
CA LEU A 713 11.52 25.22 29.47
C LEU A 713 11.70 26.18 28.32
N LEU A 714 12.18 25.70 27.17
CA LEU A 714 12.24 26.48 25.94
C LEU A 714 11.01 26.15 25.09
N LEU A 715 10.24 27.17 24.72
CA LEU A 715 9.00 27.07 23.97
C LEU A 715 9.13 27.77 22.61
N ARG A 716 8.58 27.14 21.57
CA ARG A 716 8.54 27.67 20.20
C ARG A 716 7.47 28.76 20.05
N PRO A 717 7.58 29.61 19.01
CA PRO A 717 6.54 30.59 18.65
C PRO A 717 5.15 29.97 18.38
N ASP A 718 5.09 28.68 18.00
CA ASP A 718 3.83 27.94 17.82
C ASP A 718 3.31 27.26 19.10
N GLY A 719 3.94 27.53 20.25
CA GLY A 719 3.53 27.05 21.57
C GLY A 719 3.84 25.57 21.84
N HIS A 720 4.82 25.00 21.15
CA HIS A 720 5.31 23.64 21.41
C HIS A 720 6.62 23.67 22.19
N VAL A 721 6.84 22.70 23.07
CA VAL A 721 8.08 22.58 23.84
C VAL A 721 9.23 22.21 22.90
N ALA A 722 10.28 23.02 22.88
CA ALA A 722 11.47 22.82 22.07
C ALA A 722 12.56 22.08 22.85
N TRP A 723 12.69 22.39 24.14
CA TRP A 723 13.69 21.82 25.05
C TRP A 723 13.25 21.98 26.51
N LYS A 724 13.77 21.12 27.39
CA LYS A 724 13.45 21.09 28.82
C LYS A 724 14.66 20.64 29.63
N ILE A 725 14.91 21.31 30.75
CA ILE A 725 15.79 20.84 31.83
C ILE A 725 15.04 20.90 33.16
N LYS A 726 15.09 19.82 33.94
CA LYS A 726 14.36 19.75 35.22
C LYS A 726 15.03 20.54 36.34
N ASN A 727 16.36 20.46 36.44
CA ASN A 727 17.15 21.19 37.43
C ASN A 727 18.52 21.50 36.81
N VAL A 728 19.05 22.69 37.07
CA VAL A 728 20.43 23.05 36.74
C VAL A 728 21.34 22.54 37.85
N LEU A 729 22.36 21.75 37.49
CA LEU A 729 23.40 21.26 38.42
C LEU A 729 24.75 21.95 38.19
N ASP A 730 25.04 22.34 36.95
CA ASP A 730 26.26 23.03 36.53
C ASP A 730 25.94 24.00 35.37
N ASP A 731 26.13 25.30 35.62
CA ASP A 731 25.88 26.38 34.66
C ASP A 731 26.71 26.22 33.37
N ASN A 732 27.96 25.74 33.46
CA ASN A 732 28.83 25.62 32.29
C ASN A 732 28.39 24.48 31.37
N GLN A 733 27.97 23.36 31.97
CA GLN A 733 27.40 22.24 31.24
C GLN A 733 26.09 22.66 30.55
N VAL A 734 25.20 23.32 31.30
CA VAL A 734 23.90 23.78 30.78
C VAL A 734 24.06 24.84 29.70
N ARG A 735 25.01 25.77 29.84
CA ARG A 735 25.34 26.75 28.78
C ARG A 735 25.67 26.04 27.47
N SER A 736 26.57 25.06 27.53
CA SER A 736 27.03 24.31 26.34
C SER A 736 25.90 23.52 25.70
N GLU A 737 25.09 22.82 26.51
CA GLU A 737 23.92 22.08 26.03
C GLU A 737 22.88 23.01 25.39
N PHE A 738 22.57 24.13 26.03
CA PHE A 738 21.58 25.08 25.54
C PHE A 738 22.00 25.72 24.21
N LEU A 739 23.28 26.07 24.04
CA LEU A 739 23.82 26.55 22.76
C LEU A 739 23.71 25.47 21.66
N GLU A 740 24.09 24.22 21.95
CA GLU A 740 23.97 23.13 20.98
C GLU A 740 22.51 22.92 20.56
N VAL A 741 21.58 22.94 21.53
CA VAL A 741 20.15 22.72 21.29
C VAL A 741 19.53 23.83 20.46
N THR A 742 19.81 25.09 20.81
CA THR A 742 19.26 26.24 20.07
C THR A 742 19.77 26.27 18.63
N HIS A 743 21.05 25.94 18.41
CA HIS A 743 21.62 25.76 17.06
C HIS A 743 20.96 24.61 16.31
N SER A 744 20.79 23.46 16.97
CA SER A 744 20.12 22.29 16.41
C SER A 744 18.66 22.56 16.03
N ILE A 745 17.95 23.43 16.75
CA ILE A 745 16.56 23.79 16.44
C ILE A 745 16.53 24.62 15.16
N LEU A 746 17.44 25.59 15.03
CA LEU A 746 17.52 26.51 13.89
C LEU A 746 18.19 25.89 12.65
N ASP A 747 19.03 24.88 12.84
CA ASP A 747 19.57 24.01 11.82
C ASP A 747 19.49 22.52 12.22
N PRO A 748 18.35 21.86 11.93
CA PRO A 748 18.18 20.43 12.22
C PRO A 748 19.24 19.51 11.59
N LYS A 749 20.00 19.96 10.58
CA LYS A 749 21.09 19.16 10.01
C LYS A 749 22.27 19.03 10.99
N LEU A 750 22.55 20.03 11.83
CA LEU A 750 23.59 19.95 12.87
C LEU A 750 23.31 18.84 13.88
N SER A 751 22.04 18.66 14.25
CA SER A 751 21.60 17.54 15.10
C SER A 751 21.85 16.18 14.44
N ARG A 752 21.76 16.11 13.10
CA ARG A 752 22.11 14.91 12.34
C ARG A 752 23.63 14.71 12.31
N THR A 753 24.45 15.77 12.33
CA THR A 753 25.91 15.65 12.38
C THR A 753 26.41 15.23 13.77
N SER A 754 25.88 15.81 14.85
CA SER A 754 26.20 15.39 16.23
C SER A 754 25.62 14.01 16.57
N GLN A 755 24.44 13.67 16.05
CA GLN A 755 23.98 12.28 15.99
C GLN A 755 24.89 11.42 15.14
N VAL A 756 25.40 11.85 13.98
CA VAL A 756 26.31 11.03 13.16
C VAL A 756 27.64 10.77 13.86
N GLU A 757 28.11 11.66 14.76
CA GLU A 757 29.29 11.46 15.61
C GLU A 757 29.02 10.60 16.86
N LYS A 758 27.90 10.80 17.58
CA LYS A 758 27.44 9.87 18.65
C LYS A 758 27.09 8.49 18.10
N ILE A 759 26.45 8.45 16.93
CA ILE A 759 26.21 7.27 16.11
C ILE A 759 27.51 6.88 15.39
N ARG A 760 28.65 7.57 15.42
CA ARG A 760 29.94 6.99 14.93
C ARG A 760 30.55 6.11 16.01
N LYS A 761 30.45 6.54 17.27
CA LYS A 761 30.68 5.69 18.45
C LYS A 761 29.61 4.58 18.60
N GLY A 762 28.40 4.81 18.08
CA GLY A 762 27.33 3.81 17.96
C GLY A 762 27.28 3.01 16.64
N LYS A 763 27.96 3.42 15.56
CA LYS A 763 27.87 2.82 14.19
C LYS A 763 28.79 1.62 14.06
N ILE A 764 29.73 1.47 14.98
CA ILE A 764 30.36 0.18 15.24
C ILE A 764 29.29 -0.87 15.64
N LYS A 765 28.09 -0.46 16.10
CA LYS A 765 26.94 -1.35 16.36
C LYS A 765 25.80 -1.32 15.31
N MET A 766 25.75 -0.36 14.39
CA MET A 766 24.65 -0.22 13.39
C MET A 766 25.03 -0.63 11.96
N LEU A 767 26.32 -0.67 11.62
CA LEU A 767 26.77 -1.45 10.45
C LEU A 767 26.42 -2.94 10.64
N THR A 768 26.43 -3.40 11.89
CA THR A 768 25.95 -4.71 12.34
C THR A 768 24.45 -4.90 12.10
N LEU A 769 23.62 -3.84 12.19
CA LEU A 769 22.15 -3.98 12.09
C LEU A 769 21.60 -3.95 10.64
N SER A 770 22.24 -3.20 9.74
CA SER A 770 21.90 -3.24 8.31
C SER A 770 22.34 -4.55 7.67
N ILE A 771 23.47 -5.09 8.15
CA ILE A 771 23.84 -6.49 7.95
C ILE A 771 22.76 -7.38 8.58
N LEU A 772 22.28 -7.17 9.82
CA LEU A 772 21.22 -8.00 10.44
C LEU A 772 19.82 -7.95 9.77
N ILE A 773 19.54 -7.10 8.78
CA ILE A 773 18.25 -7.13 8.04
C ILE A 773 18.43 -7.63 6.62
N LEU A 774 19.50 -7.21 5.94
CA LEU A 774 19.83 -7.73 4.61
C LEU A 774 20.41 -9.14 4.68
N LEU A 775 21.13 -9.50 5.74
CA LEU A 775 21.69 -10.84 5.93
C LEU A 775 20.58 -11.87 6.16
N PRO A 776 19.52 -11.69 6.98
CA PRO A 776 18.42 -12.64 7.02
C PRO A 776 17.67 -12.76 5.72
N ILE A 777 17.44 -11.67 4.97
CA ILE A 777 16.76 -11.75 3.66
C ILE A 777 17.64 -12.46 2.64
N LEU A 778 18.94 -12.19 2.63
CA LEU A 778 19.92 -12.86 1.78
C LEU A 778 20.11 -14.32 2.20
N LEU A 779 20.26 -14.62 3.49
CA LEU A 779 20.33 -15.98 4.04
C LEU A 779 19.03 -16.75 3.83
N PHE A 780 17.88 -16.10 3.89
CA PHE A 780 16.58 -16.68 3.60
C PHE A 780 16.45 -17.01 2.11
N THR A 781 16.89 -16.10 1.24
CA THR A 781 16.94 -16.35 -0.20
C THR A 781 17.94 -17.46 -0.54
N ILE A 782 19.13 -17.44 0.06
CA ILE A 782 20.13 -18.51 -0.05
C ILE A 782 19.55 -19.83 0.49
N TYR A 783 18.86 -19.84 1.63
CA TYR A 783 18.24 -21.03 2.19
C TYR A 783 17.17 -21.63 1.27
N LEU A 784 16.32 -20.79 0.67
CA LEU A 784 15.29 -21.25 -0.25
C LEU A 784 15.88 -21.82 -1.55
N PHE A 785 16.92 -21.19 -2.10
CA PHE A 785 17.47 -21.53 -3.42
C PHE A 785 18.83 -22.27 -3.40
N ARG A 786 19.38 -22.63 -2.23
CA ARG A 786 20.66 -23.37 -2.14
C ARG A 786 20.60 -24.75 -2.82
N PRO A 787 21.71 -25.25 -3.38
CA PRO A 787 21.80 -26.63 -3.87
C PRO A 787 21.56 -27.66 -2.74
N LEU A 788 21.43 -28.93 -3.10
CA LEU A 788 21.42 -30.02 -2.11
C LEU A 788 22.77 -30.07 -1.37
N THR A 789 22.74 -30.40 -0.08
CA THR A 789 23.92 -30.53 0.79
C THR A 789 24.93 -31.54 0.27
N HIS A 790 24.43 -32.63 -0.31
CA HIS A 790 25.22 -33.62 -1.03
C HIS A 790 24.64 -33.81 -2.42
N LYS A 791 25.50 -33.92 -3.44
CA LYS A 791 25.06 -34.30 -4.78
C LYS A 791 24.82 -35.80 -4.78
N PRO A 792 23.60 -36.30 -5.08
CA PRO A 792 23.38 -37.72 -5.23
C PRO A 792 24.20 -38.21 -6.44
N ALA A 793 25.15 -39.09 -6.19
CA ALA A 793 25.95 -39.75 -7.23
C ALA A 793 25.43 -41.19 -7.39
N PRO A 794 25.39 -41.72 -8.62
CA PRO A 794 25.09 -43.12 -8.83
C PRO A 794 26.01 -44.04 -8.00
N ALA A 795 25.47 -45.14 -7.51
CA ALA A 795 26.28 -46.16 -6.86
C ALA A 795 27.25 -46.76 -7.88
N THR A 796 28.37 -47.31 -7.39
CA THR A 796 29.25 -48.08 -8.26
C THR A 796 28.69 -49.49 -8.39
N PHE A 797 28.13 -49.81 -9.55
CA PHE A 797 27.66 -51.17 -9.88
C PHE A 797 28.37 -51.71 -11.13
N LYS A 798 28.35 -53.03 -11.26
CA LYS A 798 28.67 -53.70 -12.52
C LYS A 798 27.41 -53.73 -13.39
N ALA A 799 27.41 -52.94 -14.44
CA ALA A 799 26.37 -52.91 -15.47
C ALA A 799 26.41 -54.22 -16.27
N LEU A 800 25.29 -54.96 -16.27
CA LEU A 800 25.14 -56.21 -17.02
C LEU A 800 24.32 -55.95 -18.30
N SER A 801 24.80 -56.50 -19.42
CA SER A 801 24.03 -56.57 -20.65
C SER A 801 22.96 -57.66 -20.51
N LEU A 802 21.79 -57.47 -21.14
CA LEU A 802 20.72 -58.47 -21.15
C LEU A 802 21.15 -59.81 -21.81
N SER A 803 22.21 -59.80 -22.63
CA SER A 803 22.82 -61.01 -23.18
C SER A 803 23.55 -61.89 -22.15
N GLU A 804 23.90 -61.34 -20.98
CA GLU A 804 24.60 -62.03 -19.89
C GLU A 804 23.65 -62.77 -18.92
N GLY A 805 22.40 -62.98 -19.34
CA GLY A 805 21.39 -63.69 -18.57
C GLY A 805 20.36 -64.38 -19.46
N ARG A 806 19.31 -64.90 -18.83
CA ARG A 806 18.23 -65.61 -19.50
C ARG A 806 16.87 -65.10 -19.03
N PHE A 807 15.90 -65.14 -19.93
CA PHE A 807 14.52 -64.80 -19.62
C PHE A 807 13.75 -66.04 -19.19
N GLU A 808 13.01 -65.93 -18.10
CA GLU A 808 12.11 -66.97 -17.61
C GLU A 808 10.70 -66.39 -17.45
N SER A 809 9.68 -67.22 -17.64
CA SER A 809 8.30 -66.85 -17.31
C SER A 809 8.18 -66.58 -15.82
N PHE A 810 7.58 -65.45 -15.45
CA PHE A 810 7.51 -65.00 -14.07
C PHE A 810 6.08 -65.08 -13.54
N VAL A 811 5.90 -65.85 -12.46
CA VAL A 811 4.67 -65.90 -11.67
C VAL A 811 5.03 -65.50 -10.25
N ALA A 812 4.67 -64.29 -9.86
CA ALA A 812 5.00 -63.70 -8.58
C ALA A 812 4.13 -64.31 -7.46
N LYS A 813 4.77 -64.87 -6.43
CA LYS A 813 4.10 -65.32 -5.18
C LYS A 813 4.88 -64.81 -3.95
N PRO A 814 4.96 -63.47 -3.76
CA PRO A 814 5.74 -62.89 -2.68
C PRO A 814 5.11 -63.17 -1.31
N SER A 815 5.94 -63.39 -0.29
CA SER A 815 5.46 -63.26 1.10
C SER A 815 5.37 -61.78 1.48
N HIS A 816 6.26 -60.95 0.92
CA HIS A 816 6.29 -59.51 1.13
C HIS A 816 6.64 -58.75 -0.16
N ILE A 817 6.09 -57.54 -0.28
CA ILE A 817 6.45 -56.57 -1.32
C ILE A 817 7.00 -55.33 -0.62
N TYR A 818 8.25 -54.99 -0.91
CA TYR A 818 8.93 -53.83 -0.36
C TYR A 818 9.12 -52.76 -1.44
N GLY A 819 8.79 -51.51 -1.11
CA GLY A 819 9.03 -50.36 -1.98
C GLY A 819 10.10 -49.45 -1.39
N MET A 820 10.90 -48.85 -2.26
CA MET A 820 11.95 -47.89 -1.90
C MET A 820 11.77 -46.57 -2.63
N GLY A 821 11.78 -45.46 -1.89
CA GLY A 821 11.73 -44.13 -2.45
C GLY A 821 13.11 -43.50 -2.61
N LEU A 822 13.21 -42.49 -3.49
CA LEU A 822 14.41 -41.64 -3.63
C LEU A 822 15.70 -42.42 -3.98
N VAL A 823 15.62 -43.31 -4.98
CA VAL A 823 16.74 -44.17 -5.39
C VAL A 823 17.45 -43.69 -6.66
N TYR A 824 16.86 -42.77 -7.43
CA TYR A 824 17.48 -42.17 -8.62
C TYR A 824 18.01 -40.77 -8.34
N SER A 825 19.23 -40.49 -8.79
CA SER A 825 19.90 -39.19 -8.59
C SER A 825 19.08 -38.01 -9.14
N LYS A 826 18.55 -38.13 -10.37
CA LYS A 826 17.70 -37.13 -11.00
C LYS A 826 16.38 -36.91 -10.25
N HIS A 827 15.75 -37.98 -9.78
CA HIS A 827 14.51 -37.89 -9.02
C HIS A 827 14.72 -37.15 -7.68
N ILE A 828 15.80 -37.46 -6.97
CA ILE A 828 16.22 -36.74 -5.76
C ILE A 828 16.48 -35.25 -6.07
N ILE A 829 17.13 -34.97 -7.19
CA ILE A 829 17.35 -33.59 -7.66
C ILE A 829 16.03 -32.89 -8.03
N GLU A 830 14.98 -33.58 -8.41
CA GLU A 830 13.70 -32.95 -8.74
C GLU A 830 12.81 -32.72 -7.51
N THR A 831 12.76 -33.68 -6.58
CA THR A 831 11.71 -33.73 -5.55
C THR A 831 12.19 -33.56 -4.11
N ALA A 832 13.50 -33.74 -3.83
CA ALA A 832 14.01 -33.68 -2.46
C ALA A 832 14.36 -32.26 -2.00
N ALA A 833 13.91 -31.88 -0.80
CA ALA A 833 14.27 -30.61 -0.15
C ALA A 833 15.71 -30.63 0.42
N SER A 834 16.16 -31.82 0.83
CA SER A 834 17.50 -32.16 1.31
C SER A 834 17.85 -33.60 0.92
N PHE A 835 19.14 -33.92 0.87
CA PHE A 835 19.63 -35.28 0.64
C PHE A 835 20.86 -35.53 1.51
N ASP A 836 20.84 -36.64 2.23
CA ASP A 836 21.93 -37.11 3.07
C ASP A 836 22.16 -38.60 2.76
N PRO A 837 23.31 -38.97 2.16
CA PRO A 837 23.61 -40.36 1.84
C PRO A 837 23.77 -41.25 3.09
N ALA A 838 23.94 -40.68 4.28
CA ALA A 838 24.02 -41.43 5.54
C ALA A 838 22.64 -41.87 6.07
N ILE A 839 21.56 -41.26 5.59
CA ILE A 839 20.20 -41.59 6.01
C ILE A 839 19.62 -42.64 5.04
N PRO A 840 19.10 -43.77 5.55
CA PRO A 840 18.52 -44.80 4.69
C PRO A 840 17.32 -44.23 3.92
N PRO A 841 17.09 -44.70 2.68
CA PRO A 841 15.97 -44.25 1.87
C PRO A 841 14.62 -44.56 2.54
N PRO A 842 13.53 -43.84 2.19
CA PRO A 842 12.19 -44.20 2.62
C PRO A 842 11.84 -45.61 2.12
N ILE A 843 11.59 -46.52 3.06
CA ILE A 843 11.23 -47.91 2.77
C ILE A 843 9.83 -48.18 3.29
N PHE A 844 9.02 -48.92 2.56
CA PHE A 844 7.67 -49.26 2.99
C PHE A 844 7.28 -50.65 2.50
N LYS A 845 6.24 -51.23 3.12
CA LYS A 845 5.61 -52.47 2.65
C LYS A 845 4.38 -52.11 1.83
N LYS A 846 4.16 -52.86 0.75
CA LYS A 846 2.89 -52.88 0.01
C LYS A 846 2.10 -54.12 0.38
N GLU A 847 0.78 -53.99 0.38
CA GLU A 847 -0.11 -55.13 0.53
C GLU A 847 -0.04 -56.02 -0.71
N ILE A 848 -0.05 -57.34 -0.50
CA ILE A 848 0.05 -58.35 -1.58
C ILE A 848 -1.08 -58.18 -2.60
N GLN A 849 -2.25 -57.71 -2.17
CA GLN A 849 -3.40 -57.43 -3.03
C GLN A 849 -3.10 -56.40 -4.15
N SER A 850 -2.07 -55.57 -3.98
CA SER A 850 -1.68 -54.59 -5.01
C SER A 850 -1.11 -55.24 -6.27
N LEU A 851 -0.55 -56.45 -6.14
CA LEU A 851 0.07 -57.20 -7.23
C LEU A 851 -0.92 -57.49 -8.37
N ASN A 852 -0.56 -57.14 -9.60
CA ASN A 852 -1.32 -57.38 -10.81
C ASN A 852 -0.46 -58.08 -11.86
N GLN A 853 -0.50 -59.41 -11.88
CA GLN A 853 0.34 -60.22 -12.77
C GLN A 853 -0.18 -60.29 -14.22
N ASN A 854 -1.49 -60.10 -14.40
CA ASN A 854 -2.13 -60.16 -15.71
C ASN A 854 -2.12 -58.81 -16.43
N ALA A 855 -1.71 -57.74 -15.75
CA ALA A 855 -1.85 -56.36 -16.21
C ALA A 855 -3.30 -56.03 -16.65
N GLU A 856 -4.28 -56.61 -15.94
CA GLU A 856 -5.70 -56.26 -16.13
C GLU A 856 -5.93 -54.79 -15.76
N GLY A 857 -6.98 -54.17 -16.31
CA GLY A 857 -7.27 -52.75 -16.10
C GLY A 857 -7.29 -52.36 -14.62
N VAL A 858 -6.74 -51.19 -14.30
CA VAL A 858 -6.62 -50.72 -12.92
C VAL A 858 -7.82 -49.83 -12.59
N VAL A 859 -8.59 -50.25 -11.61
CA VAL A 859 -9.78 -49.50 -11.18
C VAL A 859 -9.37 -48.31 -10.33
N LEU A 860 -9.88 -47.13 -10.68
CA LEU A 860 -9.66 -45.91 -9.92
C LEU A 860 -10.43 -45.99 -8.58
N PRO A 861 -9.77 -45.89 -7.41
CA PRO A 861 -10.47 -46.05 -6.13
C PRO A 861 -11.35 -44.82 -5.84
N GLU A 862 -12.60 -45.08 -5.46
CA GLU A 862 -13.55 -44.05 -5.06
C GLU A 862 -13.12 -43.35 -3.76
N GLY A 863 -13.59 -42.12 -3.55
CA GLY A 863 -13.25 -41.31 -2.37
C GLY A 863 -13.55 -41.98 -1.04
N LYS A 864 -14.61 -42.81 -0.97
CA LYS A 864 -14.93 -43.60 0.22
C LYS A 864 -13.86 -44.65 0.52
N ILE A 865 -13.36 -45.35 -0.50
CA ILE A 865 -12.30 -46.36 -0.33
C ILE A 865 -11.00 -45.71 0.17
N LEU A 866 -10.68 -44.51 -0.33
CA LEU A 866 -9.53 -43.73 0.14
C LEU A 866 -9.69 -43.29 1.60
N TYR A 867 -10.90 -42.82 1.95
CA TYR A 867 -11.25 -42.44 3.32
C TYR A 867 -11.13 -43.63 4.26
N ASP A 868 -11.71 -44.78 3.91
CA ASP A 868 -11.65 -45.99 4.74
C ASP A 868 -10.21 -46.47 4.92
N ALA A 869 -9.38 -46.41 3.87
CA ALA A 869 -7.97 -46.78 3.94
C ALA A 869 -7.17 -45.89 4.90
N ILE A 870 -7.35 -44.56 4.85
CA ILE A 870 -6.63 -43.66 5.77
C ILE A 870 -7.16 -43.74 7.21
N MET A 871 -8.45 -44.02 7.39
CA MET A 871 -9.04 -44.20 8.72
C MET A 871 -8.67 -45.53 9.37
N ALA A 872 -8.46 -46.58 8.57
CA ALA A 872 -7.91 -47.84 9.06
C ALA A 872 -6.45 -47.66 9.50
N PHE A 873 -5.69 -46.81 8.79
CA PHE A 873 -4.28 -46.57 9.08
C PHE A 873 -4.04 -45.57 10.23
N GLU A 874 -4.81 -44.48 10.33
CA GLU A 874 -4.74 -43.48 11.40
C GLU A 874 -6.15 -43.23 11.99
N PRO A 875 -6.65 -44.11 12.88
CA PRO A 875 -8.03 -44.05 13.41
C PRO A 875 -8.39 -42.74 14.12
N GLU A 876 -7.39 -42.05 14.69
CA GLU A 876 -7.53 -40.75 15.35
C GLU A 876 -8.09 -39.65 14.42
N LEU A 877 -8.00 -39.83 13.10
CA LEU A 877 -8.53 -38.87 12.13
C LEU A 877 -10.07 -38.87 12.02
N LYS A 878 -10.76 -39.87 12.59
CA LYS A 878 -12.23 -40.00 12.50
C LYS A 878 -12.98 -38.83 13.13
N GLU A 879 -12.41 -38.21 14.16
CA GLU A 879 -13.03 -37.10 14.90
C GLU A 879 -12.78 -35.72 14.25
N ASN A 880 -12.04 -35.67 13.13
CA ASN A 880 -11.67 -34.41 12.50
C ASN A 880 -12.75 -33.93 11.51
N GLU A 881 -13.61 -32.99 11.95
CA GLU A 881 -14.68 -32.39 11.13
C GLU A 881 -14.21 -31.80 9.79
N SER A 882 -12.93 -31.41 9.67
CA SER A 882 -12.38 -30.88 8.42
C SER A 882 -12.21 -31.95 7.34
N LEU A 883 -12.07 -33.23 7.71
CA LEU A 883 -11.94 -34.36 6.79
C LEU A 883 -13.28 -34.92 6.35
N THR A 884 -14.28 -34.92 7.23
CA THR A 884 -15.62 -35.48 6.97
C THR A 884 -16.32 -34.80 5.79
N ASN A 885 -15.92 -33.57 5.45
CA ASN A 885 -16.46 -32.78 4.34
C ASN A 885 -15.53 -32.70 3.11
N LEU A 886 -14.39 -33.40 3.13
CA LEU A 886 -13.42 -33.40 2.01
C LEU A 886 -13.74 -34.55 1.05
N ASN A 887 -14.14 -34.22 -0.18
CA ASN A 887 -14.23 -35.21 -1.25
C ASN A 887 -12.82 -35.64 -1.68
N LEU A 888 -12.31 -36.73 -1.11
CA LEU A 888 -10.97 -37.26 -1.42
C LEU A 888 -10.96 -37.81 -2.84
N LEU A 889 -10.16 -37.20 -3.70
CA LEU A 889 -9.84 -37.72 -5.02
C LEU A 889 -8.54 -38.53 -4.94
N PRO A 890 -8.39 -39.64 -5.69
CA PRO A 890 -7.18 -40.46 -5.63
C PRO A 890 -5.92 -39.72 -6.07
N LEU A 891 -6.04 -38.80 -7.05
CA LEU A 891 -4.91 -38.13 -7.70
C LEU A 891 -3.87 -39.19 -8.14
N LEU A 892 -4.33 -40.07 -9.05
CA LEU A 892 -3.60 -41.28 -9.43
C LEU A 892 -2.33 -40.92 -10.22
N ASP A 893 -1.20 -41.43 -9.76
CA ASP A 893 0.13 -41.22 -10.34
C ASP A 893 0.75 -42.55 -10.79
N TYR A 894 1.71 -42.49 -11.71
CA TYR A 894 2.39 -43.64 -12.30
C TYR A 894 3.90 -43.56 -12.10
N GLU A 895 4.53 -44.74 -11.97
CA GLU A 895 5.95 -44.85 -11.71
C GLU A 895 6.49 -46.09 -12.42
N VAL A 896 7.29 -45.92 -13.48
CA VAL A 896 8.09 -47.06 -14.00
C VAL A 896 9.19 -47.37 -13.00
N GLU A 897 9.32 -48.64 -12.66
CA GLU A 897 10.37 -49.11 -11.77
C GLU A 897 11.02 -50.39 -12.31
N LEU A 898 12.34 -50.48 -12.13
CA LEU A 898 13.01 -51.77 -12.11
C LEU A 898 12.63 -52.45 -10.80
N ALA A 899 12.22 -53.70 -10.85
CA ALA A 899 11.94 -54.50 -9.66
C ALA A 899 12.77 -55.77 -9.69
N PHE A 900 13.03 -56.33 -8.51
CA PHE A 900 13.67 -57.63 -8.42
C PHE A 900 12.98 -58.56 -7.42
N VAL A 901 13.07 -59.85 -7.70
CA VAL A 901 12.57 -60.94 -6.87
C VAL A 901 13.73 -61.72 -6.29
N ILE A 902 13.62 -62.10 -5.02
CA ILE A 902 14.62 -62.91 -4.32
C ILE A 902 14.46 -64.38 -4.75
N LEU A 903 15.52 -64.99 -5.29
CA LEU A 903 15.49 -66.37 -5.80
C LEU A 903 15.87 -67.42 -4.76
N LYS A 904 16.55 -66.99 -3.69
CA LYS A 904 16.99 -67.83 -2.57
C LYS A 904 16.90 -67.05 -1.27
N ASP A 905 16.47 -67.70 -0.19
CA ASP A 905 16.40 -67.11 1.15
C ASP A 905 17.73 -66.45 1.54
N ILE A 906 17.63 -65.27 2.16
CA ILE A 906 18.78 -64.45 2.57
C ILE A 906 18.71 -64.25 4.08
N GLU A 907 19.76 -64.66 4.80
CA GLU A 907 19.87 -64.40 6.23
C GLU A 907 20.55 -63.05 6.47
N LYS A 908 20.22 -62.39 7.59
CA LYS A 908 20.79 -61.07 7.94
C LYS A 908 22.31 -61.07 7.94
N ALA A 909 22.93 -62.15 8.40
CA ALA A 909 24.38 -62.29 8.45
C ALA A 909 25.04 -62.34 7.05
N ASP A 910 24.30 -62.74 6.01
CA ASP A 910 24.84 -62.79 4.65
C ASP A 910 25.01 -61.39 4.06
N LEU A 911 24.12 -60.45 4.38
CA LEU A 911 24.19 -59.08 3.89
C LEU A 911 25.38 -58.28 4.43
N GLU A 912 25.94 -58.70 5.57
CA GLU A 912 27.14 -58.08 6.17
C GLU A 912 28.45 -58.62 5.56
N LYS A 913 28.44 -59.75 4.85
CA LYS A 913 29.63 -60.33 4.19
C LYS A 913 29.95 -59.54 2.91
N PRO A 914 31.15 -58.94 2.74
CA PRO A 914 31.47 -58.13 1.56
C PRO A 914 31.25 -58.83 0.22
N GLU A 915 31.65 -60.10 0.12
CA GLU A 915 31.59 -60.93 -1.11
C GLU A 915 30.20 -61.51 -1.43
N PHE A 916 29.21 -61.34 -0.54
CA PHE A 916 27.88 -61.94 -0.76
C PHE A 916 27.15 -61.31 -1.94
N ALA A 917 26.85 -62.14 -2.94
CA ALA A 917 26.05 -61.80 -4.11
C ALA A 917 24.62 -62.37 -3.96
N PRO A 918 23.58 -61.53 -3.78
CA PRO A 918 22.21 -62.01 -3.67
C PRO A 918 21.74 -62.61 -5.01
N GLN A 919 21.03 -63.74 -4.94
CA GLN A 919 20.43 -64.35 -6.13
C GLN A 919 19.11 -63.67 -6.46
N LEU A 920 19.11 -62.83 -7.49
CA LEU A 920 18.01 -61.94 -7.86
C LEU A 920 17.56 -62.16 -9.31
N GLY A 921 16.25 -62.12 -9.55
CA GLY A 921 15.66 -61.99 -10.88
C GLY A 921 15.06 -60.60 -11.07
N TYR A 922 15.26 -59.97 -12.22
CA TYR A 922 14.85 -58.59 -12.50
C TYR A 922 13.67 -58.53 -13.46
N PHE A 923 12.73 -57.61 -13.23
CA PHE A 923 11.54 -57.43 -14.06
C PHE A 923 11.05 -55.97 -14.01
N ILE A 924 10.06 -55.63 -14.84
CA ILE A 924 9.50 -54.27 -14.90
C ILE A 924 8.18 -54.22 -14.15
N ALA A 925 8.00 -53.15 -13.37
CA ALA A 925 6.78 -52.87 -12.65
C ALA A 925 6.27 -51.44 -12.94
N ASN A 926 4.96 -51.27 -12.90
CA ASN A 926 4.30 -49.97 -12.82
C ASN A 926 3.81 -49.78 -11.38
N ASP A 927 4.36 -48.84 -10.62
CA ASP A 927 3.99 -48.61 -9.22
C ASP A 927 3.00 -47.44 -9.07
N LEU A 928 1.71 -47.73 -9.18
CA LEU A 928 0.65 -46.73 -9.13
C LEU A 928 0.42 -46.23 -7.70
N SER A 929 0.09 -44.94 -7.56
CA SER A 929 -0.06 -44.28 -6.26
C SER A 929 -1.27 -43.35 -6.18
N ALA A 930 -2.05 -43.45 -5.11
CA ALA A 930 -3.09 -42.46 -4.78
C ALA A 930 -2.47 -41.29 -3.98
N ARG A 931 -2.02 -40.24 -4.67
CA ARG A 931 -1.21 -39.16 -4.04
C ARG A 931 -1.92 -38.37 -2.95
N SER A 932 -3.24 -38.33 -2.95
CA SER A 932 -4.00 -37.69 -1.86
C SER A 932 -3.74 -38.33 -0.49
N LEU A 933 -3.51 -39.65 -0.45
CA LEU A 933 -3.20 -40.36 0.79
C LEU A 933 -1.75 -40.17 1.24
N ALA A 934 -0.82 -40.10 0.28
CA ALA A 934 0.60 -39.90 0.57
C ALA A 934 0.87 -38.56 1.31
N VAL A 935 0.07 -37.53 1.03
CA VAL A 935 0.19 -36.18 1.62
C VAL A 935 -0.09 -36.18 3.13
N PHE A 936 -0.86 -37.13 3.65
CA PHE A 936 -1.12 -37.22 5.10
C PHE A 936 0.13 -37.59 5.90
N GLY A 937 1.11 -38.22 5.27
CA GLY A 937 2.41 -38.53 5.87
C GLY A 937 3.36 -37.33 5.93
N GLU A 938 3.06 -36.21 5.27
CA GLU A 938 3.94 -35.04 5.29
C GLU A 938 4.09 -34.46 6.70
N GLY A 939 5.33 -34.35 7.17
CA GLY A 939 5.66 -33.90 8.53
C GLY A 939 5.51 -34.96 9.63
N LYS A 940 5.15 -36.20 9.28
CA LYS A 940 5.07 -37.33 10.24
C LYS A 940 6.35 -38.17 10.20
N ARG A 941 6.76 -38.71 11.35
CA ARG A 941 7.95 -39.60 11.45
C ARG A 941 7.80 -40.87 10.63
N ASN A 942 6.58 -41.38 10.49
CA ASN A 942 6.26 -42.59 9.73
C ASN A 942 5.76 -42.31 8.29
N LYS A 943 6.20 -41.19 7.68
CA LYS A 943 5.81 -40.77 6.32
C LYS A 943 5.82 -41.90 5.27
N ALA A 944 6.84 -42.76 5.29
CA ALA A 944 6.97 -43.85 4.33
C ALA A 944 5.80 -44.86 4.41
N GLU A 945 5.19 -45.05 5.58
CA GLU A 945 4.06 -45.98 5.73
C GLU A 945 2.81 -45.45 5.02
N TYR A 946 2.59 -44.13 5.00
CA TYR A 946 1.53 -43.50 4.21
C TYR A 946 1.74 -43.69 2.70
N TRP A 947 3.00 -43.82 2.25
CA TRP A 947 3.32 -44.19 0.87
C TRP A 947 3.00 -45.66 0.60
N GLY A 948 3.22 -46.54 1.58
CA GLY A 948 2.76 -47.92 1.53
C GLY A 948 1.25 -48.02 1.36
N VAL A 949 0.49 -47.31 2.19
CA VAL A 949 -0.99 -47.29 2.10
C VAL A 949 -1.46 -46.75 0.76
N SER A 950 -0.88 -45.64 0.27
CA SER A 950 -1.29 -45.04 -1.00
C SER A 950 -1.01 -45.89 -2.24
N LYS A 951 -0.07 -46.84 -2.12
CA LYS A 951 0.37 -47.77 -3.18
C LYS A 951 -0.23 -49.17 -3.02
N SER A 952 -1.05 -49.44 -2.01
CA SER A 952 -1.49 -50.80 -1.65
C SER A 952 -2.88 -51.20 -2.16
N PHE A 953 -3.51 -50.36 -2.98
CA PHE A 953 -4.82 -50.68 -3.57
C PHE A 953 -4.73 -51.82 -4.57
N LYS A 954 -5.83 -52.57 -4.71
CA LYS A 954 -5.91 -53.71 -5.62
C LYS A 954 -5.51 -53.29 -7.03
N GLY A 955 -4.55 -54.00 -7.61
CA GLY A 955 -4.12 -53.75 -8.98
C GLY A 955 -3.04 -52.68 -9.16
N PHE A 956 -2.61 -51.99 -8.11
CA PHE A 956 -1.66 -50.85 -8.19
C PHE A 956 -0.20 -51.25 -8.45
N LEU A 957 0.10 -52.55 -8.58
CA LEU A 957 1.41 -53.04 -9.00
C LEU A 957 1.29 -53.99 -10.20
N PRO A 958 0.99 -53.49 -11.41
CA PRO A 958 1.16 -54.25 -12.64
C PRO A 958 2.62 -54.61 -12.90
N ILE A 959 2.89 -55.88 -13.23
CA ILE A 959 4.26 -56.39 -13.46
C ILE A 959 4.41 -57.11 -14.80
N SER A 960 5.64 -57.23 -15.30
CA SER A 960 5.92 -57.95 -16.55
C SER A 960 5.82 -59.47 -16.38
N LYS A 961 5.33 -60.16 -17.41
CA LYS A 961 5.15 -61.63 -17.42
C LYS A 961 6.46 -62.43 -17.49
N LYS A 962 7.57 -61.76 -17.77
CA LYS A 962 8.91 -62.35 -17.81
C LYS A 962 9.79 -61.63 -16.80
N MET A 963 10.72 -62.38 -16.22
CA MET A 963 11.86 -61.86 -15.49
C MET A 963 13.14 -62.28 -16.21
N TRP A 964 14.19 -61.50 -16.01
CA TRP A 964 15.53 -61.80 -16.47
C TRP A 964 16.41 -62.20 -15.29
N ILE A 965 17.11 -63.32 -15.41
CA ILE A 965 18.03 -63.84 -14.40
C ILE A 965 19.44 -63.80 -14.98
N PRO A 966 20.41 -63.15 -14.32
CA PRO A 966 21.79 -63.16 -14.77
C PRO A 966 22.37 -64.58 -14.71
N ASN A 967 23.22 -64.95 -15.66
CA ASN A 967 23.87 -66.27 -15.66
C ASN A 967 24.86 -66.41 -14.51
N VAL A 968 25.47 -65.30 -14.09
CA VAL A 968 26.36 -65.21 -12.93
C VAL A 968 25.85 -64.09 -12.02
N HIS A 969 25.53 -64.42 -10.77
CA HIS A 969 25.15 -63.44 -9.76
C HIS A 969 26.40 -62.79 -9.18
N LEU A 970 26.55 -61.48 -9.40
CA LEU A 970 27.68 -60.69 -8.91
C LEU A 970 27.24 -59.69 -7.85
N THR A 971 28.10 -59.43 -6.88
CA THR A 971 27.89 -58.39 -5.87
C THR A 971 27.76 -57.03 -6.56
N ASN A 972 26.76 -56.24 -6.16
CA ASN A 972 26.51 -54.90 -6.70
C ASN A 972 26.36 -54.85 -8.24
N SER A 973 25.58 -55.78 -8.81
CA SER A 973 25.28 -55.79 -10.25
C SER A 973 23.80 -55.50 -10.54
N LEU A 974 23.53 -54.93 -11.71
CA LEU A 974 22.17 -54.65 -12.20
C LEU A 974 22.15 -54.64 -13.74
N PRO A 975 21.01 -54.89 -14.38
CA PRO A 975 20.87 -54.75 -15.83
C PRO A 975 20.93 -53.27 -16.24
N ASP A 976 21.80 -52.93 -17.20
CA ASP A 976 21.87 -51.58 -17.80
C ASP A 976 20.79 -51.44 -18.86
N ILE A 977 19.69 -50.80 -18.46
CA ILE A 977 18.53 -50.60 -19.31
C ILE A 977 17.94 -49.21 -19.11
N LYS A 978 17.28 -48.74 -20.14
CA LYS A 978 16.50 -47.51 -20.10
C LYS A 978 15.06 -47.82 -19.70
N LEU A 979 14.57 -47.14 -18.68
CA LEU A 979 13.19 -47.18 -18.19
C LEU A 979 12.40 -46.02 -18.80
N GLU A 980 11.21 -46.30 -19.32
CA GLU A 980 10.34 -45.32 -19.95
C GLU A 980 8.88 -45.51 -19.55
N THR A 981 8.17 -44.41 -19.33
CA THR A 981 6.71 -44.41 -19.14
C THR A 981 6.04 -43.56 -20.21
N TYR A 982 5.03 -44.13 -20.86
CA TYR A 982 4.16 -43.43 -21.79
C TYR A 982 2.73 -43.41 -21.25
N VAL A 983 2.08 -42.25 -21.33
CA VAL A 983 0.66 -42.09 -21.02
C VAL A 983 -0.04 -41.55 -22.26
N ASN A 984 -0.98 -42.33 -22.80
CA ASN A 984 -1.66 -42.04 -24.07
C ASN A 984 -0.65 -41.71 -25.19
N GLY A 985 0.43 -42.48 -25.29
CA GLY A 985 1.50 -42.29 -26.27
C GLY A 985 2.51 -41.17 -25.96
N ASN A 986 2.27 -40.33 -24.95
CA ASN A 986 3.20 -39.26 -24.57
C ASN A 986 4.25 -39.76 -23.58
N LEU A 987 5.54 -39.56 -23.88
CA LEU A 987 6.64 -39.90 -22.98
C LEU A 987 6.58 -39.00 -21.72
N ARG A 988 6.57 -39.62 -20.54
CA ARG A 988 6.46 -38.95 -19.24
C ARG A 988 7.69 -39.13 -18.37
N GLN A 989 8.28 -40.32 -18.37
CA GLN A 989 9.50 -40.66 -17.62
C GLN A 989 10.50 -41.33 -18.55
N SER A 990 11.79 -41.03 -18.38
CA SER A 990 12.87 -41.61 -19.18
C SER A 990 14.19 -41.49 -18.42
N GLU A 991 14.79 -42.62 -18.04
CA GLU A 991 16.06 -42.66 -17.29
C GLU A 991 16.75 -44.02 -17.42
N ASN A 992 18.05 -44.09 -17.18
CA ASN A 992 18.80 -45.35 -17.17
C ASN A 992 18.96 -45.91 -15.74
N THR A 993 18.81 -47.22 -15.55
CA THR A 993 19.03 -47.93 -14.28
C THR A 993 20.42 -47.72 -13.69
N VAL A 994 21.43 -47.42 -14.51
CA VAL A 994 22.78 -47.03 -14.06
C VAL A 994 22.80 -45.71 -13.27
N ASN A 995 21.71 -44.96 -13.23
CA ASN A 995 21.63 -43.72 -12.43
C ASN A 995 21.06 -43.93 -11.02
N MET A 996 20.87 -45.19 -10.61
CA MET A 996 20.52 -45.55 -9.22
C MET A 996 21.66 -45.26 -8.25
N ILE A 997 21.32 -44.79 -7.06
CA ILE A 997 22.29 -44.38 -6.02
C ILE A 997 22.53 -45.45 -4.95
N TYR A 998 21.79 -46.57 -4.99
CA TYR A 998 21.96 -47.70 -4.09
C TYR A 998 22.04 -49.00 -4.89
N THR A 999 22.86 -49.94 -4.42
CA THR A 999 22.99 -51.28 -4.99
C THR A 999 21.88 -52.21 -4.46
N PRO A 1000 21.51 -53.29 -5.17
CA PRO A 1000 20.49 -54.22 -4.70
C PRO A 1000 20.79 -54.83 -3.32
N LYS A 1001 22.08 -55.05 -3.00
CA LYS A 1001 22.51 -55.54 -1.69
C LYS A 1001 22.27 -54.51 -0.59
N GLU A 1002 22.62 -53.24 -0.83
CA GLU A 1002 22.35 -52.15 0.11
C GLU A 1002 20.85 -51.98 0.34
N MET A 1003 20.04 -52.07 -0.74
CA MET A 1003 18.58 -52.04 -0.66
C MET A 1003 18.03 -53.12 0.29
N LEU A 1004 18.47 -54.37 0.12
CA LEU A 1004 18.10 -55.48 1.00
C LEU A 1004 18.56 -55.25 2.45
N ARG A 1005 19.77 -54.70 2.65
CA ARG A 1005 20.27 -54.35 3.99
C ARG A 1005 19.41 -53.28 4.64
N PHE A 1006 19.00 -52.25 3.90
CA PHE A 1006 18.13 -51.21 4.45
C PHE A 1006 16.75 -51.78 4.82
N ILE A 1007 16.18 -52.67 4.00
CA ILE A 1007 14.93 -53.37 4.30
C ILE A 1007 15.07 -54.21 5.58
N GLN A 1008 16.14 -55.00 5.68
CA GLN A 1008 16.39 -55.86 6.84
C GLN A 1008 16.62 -55.04 8.12
N ASN A 1009 17.24 -53.86 8.03
CA ASN A 1009 17.44 -52.97 9.17
C ASN A 1009 16.14 -52.30 9.61
N LYS A 1010 15.26 -51.95 8.66
CA LYS A 1010 13.95 -51.37 8.99
C LYS A 1010 12.99 -52.41 9.57
N TYR A 1011 13.03 -53.63 9.06
CA TYR A 1011 12.18 -54.74 9.49
C TYR A 1011 13.04 -55.88 10.05
N PRO A 1012 13.64 -55.72 11.24
CA PRO A 1012 14.57 -56.69 11.79
C PRO A 1012 13.97 -58.08 11.99
N ASP A 1013 12.65 -58.16 12.22
CA ASP A 1013 11.94 -59.41 12.45
C ASP A 1013 11.42 -60.08 11.16
N ALA A 1014 11.52 -59.41 10.01
CA ALA A 1014 11.12 -59.99 8.73
C ALA A 1014 12.31 -60.73 8.09
N LYS A 1015 12.12 -62.02 7.80
CA LYS A 1015 13.07 -62.80 7.01
C LYS A 1015 12.89 -62.49 5.52
N LEU A 1016 13.98 -62.21 4.81
CA LEU A 1016 14.00 -62.05 3.36
C LEU A 1016 13.92 -63.41 2.68
N LYS A 1017 12.72 -63.80 2.24
CA LYS A 1017 12.45 -65.14 1.69
C LYS A 1017 12.47 -65.15 0.18
N LYS A 1018 12.73 -66.33 -0.38
CA LYS A 1018 12.51 -66.64 -1.79
C LYS A 1018 11.08 -66.23 -2.19
N GLY A 1019 10.99 -65.47 -3.28
CA GLY A 1019 9.75 -64.94 -3.83
C GLY A 1019 9.44 -63.50 -3.39
N ASP A 1020 10.07 -62.97 -2.34
CA ASP A 1020 9.85 -61.57 -1.94
C ASP A 1020 10.30 -60.59 -3.02
N ILE A 1021 9.54 -59.51 -3.18
CA ILE A 1021 9.72 -58.51 -4.24
C ILE A 1021 10.23 -57.20 -3.64
N VAL A 1022 11.20 -56.59 -4.30
CA VAL A 1022 11.67 -55.24 -4.04
C VAL A 1022 11.47 -54.38 -5.28
N ILE A 1023 10.76 -53.27 -5.14
CA ILE A 1023 10.59 -52.26 -6.18
C ILE A 1023 11.52 -51.10 -5.85
N THR A 1024 12.35 -50.72 -6.82
CA THR A 1024 13.59 -49.97 -6.60
C THR A 1024 13.42 -48.45 -6.65
N GLY A 1025 12.22 -47.93 -6.80
CA GLY A 1025 11.94 -46.51 -6.91
C GLY A 1025 11.92 -46.01 -8.36
N THR A 1026 11.41 -44.79 -8.53
CA THR A 1026 11.09 -44.25 -9.85
C THR A 1026 12.08 -43.19 -10.37
N PRO A 1027 12.25 -43.08 -11.69
CA PRO A 1027 12.89 -41.95 -12.34
C PRO A 1027 12.22 -40.58 -12.08
N GLY A 1028 12.89 -39.50 -12.49
CA GLY A 1028 12.27 -38.17 -12.55
C GLY A 1028 11.03 -38.12 -13.46
N GLY A 1029 10.17 -37.11 -13.25
CA GLY A 1029 9.00 -36.87 -14.12
C GLY A 1029 7.62 -37.31 -13.62
N VAL A 1030 7.46 -37.64 -12.33
CA VAL A 1030 6.16 -37.98 -11.70
C VAL A 1030 5.13 -36.84 -11.79
N ALA A 1031 3.83 -37.17 -11.64
CA ALA A 1031 2.76 -36.18 -11.74
C ALA A 1031 2.77 -35.14 -10.61
N LEU A 1032 3.16 -35.55 -9.41
CA LEU A 1032 3.29 -34.69 -8.24
C LEU A 1032 4.77 -34.34 -7.96
N SER A 1033 5.21 -33.16 -8.41
CA SER A 1033 6.52 -32.60 -8.07
C SER A 1033 6.38 -31.26 -7.35
N THR A 1034 6.96 -31.12 -6.16
CA THR A 1034 7.01 -29.83 -5.45
C THR A 1034 8.37 -29.18 -5.69
N PRO A 1035 8.44 -27.94 -6.23
CA PRO A 1035 9.71 -27.24 -6.39
C PRO A 1035 10.46 -27.10 -5.07
N LYS A 1036 11.78 -27.29 -5.07
CA LYS A 1036 12.62 -27.29 -3.84
C LYS A 1036 12.44 -26.07 -2.94
N ALA A 1037 12.41 -24.88 -3.53
CA ALA A 1037 12.22 -23.64 -2.77
C ALA A 1037 10.84 -23.61 -2.07
N LEU A 1038 9.82 -24.15 -2.73
CA LEU A 1038 8.47 -24.23 -2.19
C LEU A 1038 8.37 -25.29 -1.08
N ALA A 1039 9.03 -26.44 -1.25
CA ALA A 1039 9.10 -27.47 -0.21
C ALA A 1039 9.78 -26.95 1.07
N ARG A 1040 10.94 -26.27 0.94
CA ARG A 1040 11.65 -25.65 2.07
C ARG A 1040 10.83 -24.53 2.74
N LEU A 1041 10.11 -23.75 1.95
CA LEU A 1041 9.21 -22.72 2.48
C LEU A 1041 8.07 -23.34 3.30
N PHE A 1042 7.46 -24.40 2.79
CA PHE A 1042 6.36 -25.08 3.49
C PHE A 1042 6.79 -25.72 4.80
N ASP A 1043 8.01 -26.27 4.85
CA ASP A 1043 8.58 -26.82 6.08
C ASP A 1043 8.89 -25.71 7.09
N LEU A 1044 9.43 -24.57 6.64
CA LEU A 1044 9.70 -23.43 7.51
C LEU A 1044 8.44 -22.77 8.06
N LEU A 1045 7.37 -22.69 7.25
CA LEU A 1045 6.07 -22.12 7.64
C LEU A 1045 5.21 -23.09 8.47
N ASN A 1046 5.68 -24.32 8.71
CA ASN A 1046 5.00 -25.37 9.46
C ASN A 1046 3.54 -25.59 9.00
N LEU A 1047 3.30 -25.59 7.68
CA LEU A 1047 1.96 -25.75 7.12
C LEU A 1047 1.40 -27.15 7.41
N SER A 1048 0.18 -27.21 7.94
CA SER A 1048 -0.47 -28.48 8.26
C SER A 1048 -0.73 -29.34 7.02
N ARG A 1049 -0.63 -30.67 7.17
CA ARG A 1049 -0.91 -31.67 6.11
C ARG A 1049 -2.29 -31.50 5.44
N PHE A 1050 -3.30 -31.04 6.19
CA PHE A 1050 -4.63 -30.74 5.65
C PHE A 1050 -4.64 -29.52 4.72
N THR A 1051 -3.84 -28.50 5.02
CA THR A 1051 -3.68 -27.33 4.16
C THR A 1051 -2.98 -27.71 2.87
N LYS A 1052 -1.91 -28.53 2.95
CA LYS A 1052 -1.21 -29.07 1.77
C LYS A 1052 -2.17 -29.88 0.88
N LEU A 1053 -3.00 -30.75 1.48
CA LEU A 1053 -4.01 -31.53 0.76
C LEU A 1053 -5.07 -30.65 0.07
N LYS A 1054 -5.60 -29.64 0.77
CA LYS A 1054 -6.58 -28.70 0.20
C LYS A 1054 -6.03 -27.95 -1.02
N LEU A 1055 -4.75 -27.59 -1.01
CA LEU A 1055 -4.10 -26.94 -2.15
C LEU A 1055 -3.98 -27.88 -3.35
N LEU A 1056 -3.68 -29.16 -3.11
CA LEU A 1056 -3.57 -30.17 -4.17
C LEU A 1056 -4.92 -30.50 -4.80
N LEU A 1057 -5.97 -30.65 -3.98
CA LEU A 1057 -7.32 -30.94 -4.48
C LEU A 1057 -7.95 -29.77 -5.27
N LYS A 1058 -7.45 -28.53 -5.08
CA LYS A 1058 -7.93 -27.34 -5.81
C LYS A 1058 -7.27 -27.15 -7.19
N LYS A 1059 -6.22 -27.89 -7.50
CA LYS A 1059 -5.41 -27.67 -8.70
C LYS A 1059 -5.69 -28.77 -9.72
N GLU A 1060 -6.21 -28.40 -10.88
CA GLU A 1060 -6.25 -29.31 -12.02
C GLU A 1060 -4.82 -29.54 -12.51
N ASN A 1061 -4.35 -30.79 -12.47
CA ASN A 1061 -3.04 -31.18 -12.97
C ASN A 1061 -3.21 -32.29 -14.03
N PRO A 1062 -2.99 -32.00 -15.32
CA PRO A 1062 -3.19 -32.94 -16.41
C PRO A 1062 -2.15 -34.08 -16.44
N ARG A 1063 -1.24 -34.14 -15.47
CA ARG A 1063 -0.31 -35.26 -15.29
C ARG A 1063 -0.89 -36.41 -14.49
N PHE A 1064 -1.92 -36.20 -13.66
CA PHE A 1064 -2.59 -37.30 -12.96
C PHE A 1064 -3.45 -38.09 -13.94
N LEU A 1065 -3.50 -39.40 -13.73
CA LEU A 1065 -4.25 -40.32 -14.58
C LEU A 1065 -5.76 -40.16 -14.39
N GLN A 1066 -6.48 -40.28 -15.48
CA GLN A 1066 -7.93 -40.26 -15.56
C GLN A 1066 -8.46 -41.60 -16.06
N ILE A 1067 -9.76 -41.83 -15.85
CA ILE A 1067 -10.46 -43.00 -16.41
C ILE A 1067 -10.33 -42.96 -17.94
N GLY A 1068 -9.91 -44.09 -18.52
CA GLY A 1068 -9.64 -44.23 -19.95
C GLY A 1068 -8.17 -44.04 -20.34
N ASP A 1069 -7.32 -43.52 -19.45
CA ASP A 1069 -5.90 -43.35 -19.75
C ASP A 1069 -5.20 -44.72 -19.91
N GLU A 1070 -4.36 -44.80 -20.94
CA GLU A 1070 -3.50 -45.93 -21.22
C GLU A 1070 -2.08 -45.63 -20.72
N VAL A 1071 -1.57 -46.48 -19.83
CA VAL A 1071 -0.22 -46.38 -19.26
C VAL A 1071 0.62 -47.56 -19.75
N LEU A 1072 1.70 -47.25 -20.45
CA LEU A 1072 2.72 -48.21 -20.88
C LEU A 1072 4.03 -47.89 -20.16
N VAL A 1073 4.49 -48.81 -19.32
CA VAL A 1073 5.85 -48.75 -18.75
C VAL A 1073 6.72 -49.79 -19.44
N ARG A 1074 7.96 -49.43 -19.76
CA ARG A 1074 8.88 -50.28 -20.52
C ARG A 1074 10.30 -50.15 -19.98
N GLY A 1075 10.96 -51.28 -19.77
CA GLY A 1075 12.41 -51.37 -19.71
C GLY A 1075 12.92 -51.86 -21.05
N VAL A 1076 13.67 -51.03 -21.78
CA VAL A 1076 14.12 -51.34 -23.14
C VAL A 1076 14.88 -52.67 -23.14
N GLY A 1077 14.31 -53.67 -23.83
CA GLY A 1077 14.84 -55.04 -23.89
C GLY A 1077 14.50 -55.97 -22.72
N LEU A 1078 14.14 -55.45 -21.54
CA LEU A 1078 13.83 -56.26 -20.35
C LEU A 1078 12.35 -56.70 -20.32
N GLY A 1079 11.43 -55.81 -20.70
CA GLY A 1079 10.00 -56.10 -20.70
C GLY A 1079 9.14 -54.84 -20.65
N GLU A 1080 7.83 -55.02 -20.81
CA GLU A 1080 6.86 -53.94 -20.73
C GLU A 1080 5.58 -54.36 -20.01
N VAL A 1081 4.87 -53.37 -19.47
CA VAL A 1081 3.58 -53.54 -18.81
C VAL A 1081 2.65 -52.44 -19.31
N LYS A 1082 1.50 -52.85 -19.80
CA LYS A 1082 0.47 -51.96 -20.35
C LYS A 1082 -0.83 -52.14 -19.58
N VAL A 1083 -1.38 -51.05 -19.06
CA VAL A 1083 -2.65 -51.04 -18.33
C VAL A 1083 -3.54 -49.89 -18.78
N ILE A 1084 -4.86 -50.08 -18.66
CA ILE A 1084 -5.87 -49.04 -18.89
C ILE A 1084 -6.51 -48.72 -17.54
N ILE A 1085 -6.66 -47.44 -17.22
CA ILE A 1085 -7.35 -46.97 -16.02
C ILE A 1085 -8.86 -47.05 -16.24
N ARG A 1086 -9.58 -47.71 -15.34
CA ARG A 1086 -11.02 -47.97 -15.44
C ARG A 1086 -11.81 -47.36 -14.30
#